data_AF-A0A8U1H3J0-F1
#
_entry.id   AF-A0A8U1H3J0-F1
#
_cell.length_a   1.000
_cell.length_b   1.000
_cell.length_c   1.000
_cell.angle_alpha   90.00
_cell.angle_beta   90.00
_cell.angle_gamma   90.00
#
_symmetry.space_group_name_H-M   'P 1'
#
loop_
_entity.id
_entity.type
_entity.pdbx_description
1 polymer ?
#
loop_
_entity_poly.entity_id
_entity_poly.type
_entity_poly.pdbx_seq_one_letter_code
_entity_poly.pdbx_strand_id
1 'polypeptide(L)'
;MSAQKDCEFLVKRARDLVSEDPCAAKAWLITARTLYPTDFNIQHEMYTIERNAEKTASAGRLLYDMFINFPDQPVVWREITVITAALRSDCQDKQAQFLRGLFETLPGPVQCEVLLKATEQCFNTLEKAEMLLLLLRRFPESVVQHGVNLGDSLLEAETAEKLETPVNCFRKLFVCDVLPLIINNVDMRLPASLLLKYMLKAAEFYIGYVTRGPSADGQLQGKALNGSQEGGGLKSPSVSRGSQRYVIEGLSEKSSLVAEPWERLLDILAVVGARCEWQGDKGQRGYVEMLQWVKELCCYLPSLEGETRSRCCSQVVICASLVLFRSAYLYVSAVQPALFHGVNALASGSWILLEDLSSVYSEVELERGAGKHAHKKRKLADGREKTMSSDDDEGLGKGRGRNIMVNKTEMPGWAETLESFRLARESWDLLQSHDSLGTEFNKICSSWKTDNWLWFRIFFTDMIIYQGHYRKALSSLLQMSGFQQPQPGQSSPGQGNLEHHRTLIQQASCHYALGEYRMACEKLLDVVGGLVPQNQDPVKNTDESGKARNKPRKGNDLRLLPCTSKAILPFCLQLMFACFKLRAFTDSRDDLSLGHVVVLLQHDWPQGESLFLKAIDKICQQGSFQYENFFNYVTNIDMLEEFAYLRTTEGGRVQLELLPNQGMLIKHHTVTRGITKGVKEDFRLAMERQVSRCGENLYTVLHRFCVNEKIIIIQSLP
;
A
#
# COMPACT_ATOMS: atom_id res chain seq x y z
N MET A 1 -28.87 71.55 -9.47
CA MET A 1 -29.98 71.17 -8.57
C MET A 1 -31.33 70.93 -9.27
N SER A 2 -31.60 71.46 -10.49
CA SER A 2 -32.83 71.12 -11.26
C SER A 2 -32.77 69.70 -11.85
N ALA A 3 -31.73 69.39 -12.62
CA ALA A 3 -31.62 68.13 -13.37
C ALA A 3 -31.73 66.85 -12.51
N GLN A 4 -31.21 66.86 -11.28
CA GLN A 4 -31.32 65.71 -10.37
C GLN A 4 -32.77 65.40 -9.98
N LYS A 5 -33.56 66.46 -9.69
CA LYS A 5 -34.98 66.32 -9.35
C LYS A 5 -35.80 65.89 -10.57
N ASP A 6 -35.39 66.34 -11.75
CA ASP A 6 -36.01 65.96 -13.02
C ASP A 6 -35.76 64.47 -13.32
N CYS A 7 -34.53 63.97 -13.13
CA CYS A 7 -34.19 62.53 -13.25
C CYS A 7 -35.00 61.67 -12.26
N GLU A 8 -35.05 62.07 -10.99
CA GLU A 8 -35.80 61.36 -9.95
C GLU A 8 -37.31 61.30 -10.26
N PHE A 9 -37.88 62.39 -10.78
CA PHE A 9 -39.27 62.43 -11.20
C PHE A 9 -39.55 61.46 -12.35
N LEU A 10 -38.70 61.45 -13.38
CA LEU A 10 -38.86 60.58 -14.55
C LEU A 10 -38.73 59.10 -14.17
N VAL A 11 -37.75 58.74 -13.32
CA VAL A 11 -37.59 57.38 -12.79
C VAL A 11 -38.81 56.97 -11.95
N LYS A 12 -39.30 57.86 -11.08
CA LYS A 12 -40.50 57.58 -10.28
C LYS A 12 -41.73 57.34 -11.15
N ARG A 13 -41.95 58.19 -12.17
CA ARG A 13 -43.07 58.03 -13.11
C ARG A 13 -43.00 56.74 -13.91
N ALA A 14 -41.80 56.35 -14.36
CA ALA A 14 -41.62 55.06 -15.01
C ALA A 14 -41.99 53.91 -14.07
N ARG A 15 -41.52 53.94 -12.82
CA ARG A 15 -41.76 52.90 -11.82
C ARG A 15 -43.25 52.70 -11.51
N ASP A 16 -44.00 53.79 -11.35
CA ASP A 16 -45.45 53.75 -11.12
C ASP A 16 -46.20 53.05 -12.27
N LEU A 17 -45.69 53.15 -13.50
CA LEU A 17 -46.30 52.57 -14.69
C LEU A 17 -45.85 51.13 -15.01
N VAL A 18 -44.82 50.59 -14.36
CA VAL A 18 -44.24 49.26 -14.70
C VAL A 18 -45.27 48.14 -14.63
N SER A 19 -46.17 48.17 -13.64
CA SER A 19 -47.21 47.15 -13.46
C SER A 19 -48.46 47.36 -14.32
N GLU A 20 -48.73 48.60 -14.72
CA GLU A 20 -49.95 48.97 -15.44
C GLU A 20 -49.74 49.01 -16.97
N ASP A 21 -48.65 49.63 -17.41
CA ASP A 21 -48.26 49.77 -18.81
C ASP A 21 -46.72 49.71 -18.95
N PRO A 22 -46.14 48.49 -19.12
CA PRO A 22 -44.71 48.31 -19.31
C PRO A 22 -44.15 49.04 -20.54
N CYS A 23 -44.98 49.29 -21.56
CA CYS A 23 -44.56 50.00 -22.77
C CYS A 23 -44.43 51.50 -22.49
N ALA A 24 -45.38 52.09 -21.77
CA ALA A 24 -45.30 53.48 -21.34
C ALA A 24 -44.13 53.69 -20.37
N ALA A 25 -43.92 52.79 -19.40
CA ALA A 25 -42.76 52.85 -18.50
C ALA A 25 -41.42 52.87 -19.26
N LYS A 26 -41.28 52.03 -20.29
CA LYS A 26 -40.10 52.02 -21.17
C LYS A 26 -39.96 53.30 -21.98
N ALA A 27 -41.06 53.84 -22.52
CA ALA A 27 -41.03 55.09 -23.26
C ALA A 27 -40.52 56.25 -22.38
N TRP A 28 -41.02 56.35 -21.15
CA TRP A 28 -40.54 57.33 -20.16
C TRP A 28 -39.03 57.22 -19.90
N LEU A 29 -38.51 56.00 -19.71
CA LEU A 29 -37.09 55.81 -19.44
C LEU A 29 -36.21 56.01 -20.68
N ILE A 30 -36.68 55.68 -21.87
CA ILE A 30 -35.97 56.00 -23.11
C ILE A 30 -35.85 57.52 -23.26
N THR A 31 -36.96 58.26 -23.05
CA THR A 31 -36.93 59.73 -23.06
C THR A 31 -35.99 60.27 -21.98
N ALA A 32 -36.05 59.75 -20.76
CA ALA A 32 -35.18 60.16 -19.67
C ALA A 32 -33.69 59.92 -20.01
N ARG A 33 -33.35 58.76 -20.57
CA ARG A 33 -31.97 58.43 -20.99
C ARG A 33 -31.49 59.32 -22.13
N THR A 34 -32.37 59.71 -23.05
CA THR A 34 -32.02 60.66 -24.13
C THR A 34 -31.70 62.06 -23.56
N LEU A 35 -32.45 62.50 -22.54
CA LEU A 35 -32.24 63.81 -21.90
C LEU A 35 -31.03 63.81 -20.96
N TYR A 36 -30.79 62.70 -20.26
CA TYR A 36 -29.76 62.57 -19.22
C TYR A 36 -28.96 61.26 -19.39
N PRO A 37 -28.14 61.14 -20.45
CA PRO A 37 -27.47 59.89 -20.81
C PRO A 37 -26.41 59.41 -19.80
N THR A 38 -25.88 60.34 -18.99
CA THR A 38 -24.85 60.08 -17.97
C THR A 38 -25.44 59.87 -16.57
N ASP A 39 -26.77 59.81 -16.42
CA ASP A 39 -27.39 59.56 -15.12
C ASP A 39 -27.47 58.06 -14.83
N PHE A 40 -26.84 57.63 -13.73
CA PHE A 40 -26.82 56.22 -13.33
C PHE A 40 -28.21 55.70 -12.93
N ASN A 41 -29.04 56.50 -12.25
CA ASN A 41 -30.32 56.04 -11.73
C ASN A 41 -31.30 55.68 -12.84
N ILE A 42 -31.29 56.44 -13.94
CA ILE A 42 -32.10 56.16 -15.13
C ILE A 42 -31.65 54.82 -15.77
N GLN A 43 -30.35 54.62 -15.97
CA GLN A 43 -29.80 53.40 -16.57
C GLN A 43 -30.05 52.17 -15.69
N HIS A 44 -29.90 52.33 -14.38
CA HIS A 44 -30.15 51.28 -13.41
C HIS A 44 -31.65 50.90 -13.32
N GLU A 45 -32.57 51.86 -13.42
CA GLU A 45 -34.00 51.56 -13.47
C GLU A 45 -34.37 50.82 -14.75
N MET A 46 -33.84 51.25 -15.90
CA MET A 46 -34.00 50.54 -17.18
C MET A 46 -33.52 49.09 -17.07
N TYR A 47 -32.33 48.89 -16.49
CA TYR A 47 -31.78 47.57 -16.27
C TYR A 47 -32.68 46.71 -15.37
N THR A 48 -33.15 47.27 -14.26
CA THR A 48 -33.99 46.56 -13.28
C THR A 48 -35.29 46.07 -13.90
N ILE A 49 -35.95 46.89 -14.73
CA ILE A 49 -37.19 46.51 -15.42
C ILE A 49 -36.94 45.37 -16.41
N GLU A 50 -35.89 45.45 -17.24
CA GLU A 50 -35.59 44.38 -18.20
C GLU A 50 -35.11 43.10 -17.51
N ARG A 51 -34.36 43.21 -16.41
CA ARG A 51 -33.91 42.09 -15.58
C ARG A 51 -35.10 41.36 -14.96
N ASN A 52 -36.02 42.09 -14.33
CA ASN A 52 -37.21 41.50 -13.71
C ASN A 52 -38.20 40.94 -14.74
N ALA A 53 -38.16 41.43 -15.99
CA ALA A 53 -38.90 40.86 -17.10
C ALA A 53 -38.18 39.66 -17.78
N GLU A 54 -37.05 39.20 -17.22
CA GLU A 54 -36.22 38.10 -17.73
C GLU A 54 -35.77 38.29 -19.20
N LYS A 55 -35.61 39.55 -19.65
CA LYS A 55 -35.21 39.89 -21.02
C LYS A 55 -33.70 39.95 -21.16
N THR A 56 -33.08 38.78 -21.34
CA THR A 56 -31.63 38.59 -21.36
C THR A 56 -30.86 39.56 -22.28
N ALA A 57 -31.28 39.72 -23.55
CA ALA A 57 -30.57 40.58 -24.51
C ALA A 57 -30.63 42.07 -24.15
N SER A 58 -31.80 42.55 -23.71
CA SER A 58 -32.00 43.97 -23.35
C SER A 58 -31.33 44.30 -22.02
N ALA A 59 -31.49 43.43 -21.01
CA ALA A 59 -30.82 43.56 -19.73
C ALA A 59 -29.29 43.48 -19.88
N GLY A 60 -28.80 42.62 -20.76
CA GLY A 60 -27.38 42.44 -21.04
C GLY A 60 -26.71 43.68 -21.63
N ARG A 61 -27.37 44.31 -22.62
CA ARG A 61 -26.90 45.58 -23.19
C ARG A 61 -26.85 46.70 -22.14
N LEU A 62 -27.87 46.80 -21.28
CA LEU A 62 -27.90 47.79 -20.20
C LEU A 62 -26.85 47.51 -19.13
N LEU A 63 -26.59 46.23 -18.82
CA LEU A 63 -25.51 45.83 -17.92
C LEU A 63 -24.13 46.21 -18.51
N TYR A 64 -23.92 46.00 -19.81
CA TYR A 64 -22.72 46.47 -20.51
C TYR A 64 -22.56 47.99 -20.38
N ASP A 65 -23.61 48.76 -20.71
CA ASP A 65 -23.57 50.22 -20.62
C ASP A 65 -23.27 50.69 -19.18
N MET A 66 -23.85 50.02 -18.18
CA MET A 66 -23.60 50.32 -16.77
C MET A 66 -22.16 50.01 -16.35
N PHE A 67 -21.62 48.86 -16.77
CA PHE A 67 -20.27 48.43 -16.43
C PHE A 67 -19.20 49.36 -17.01
N ILE A 68 -19.35 49.77 -18.27
CA ILE A 68 -18.39 50.64 -18.95
C ILE A 68 -18.45 52.07 -18.43
N ASN A 69 -19.66 52.63 -18.27
CA ASN A 69 -19.81 54.05 -17.96
C ASN A 69 -19.83 54.35 -16.44
N PHE A 70 -20.14 53.36 -15.60
CA PHE A 70 -20.32 53.53 -14.16
C PHE A 70 -19.62 52.43 -13.33
N PRO A 71 -18.31 52.16 -13.54
CA PRO A 71 -17.60 51.06 -12.88
C PRO A 71 -17.49 51.21 -11.36
N ASP A 72 -17.58 52.43 -10.82
CA ASP A 72 -17.45 52.68 -9.37
C ASP A 72 -18.75 52.47 -8.59
N GLN A 73 -19.86 52.18 -9.28
CA GLN A 73 -21.16 52.03 -8.64
C GLN A 73 -21.27 50.65 -7.95
N PRO A 74 -21.54 50.60 -6.63
CA PRO A 74 -21.56 49.35 -5.87
C PRO A 74 -22.66 48.40 -6.33
N VAL A 75 -23.73 48.93 -6.91
CA VAL A 75 -24.87 48.14 -7.40
C VAL A 75 -24.48 47.31 -8.63
N VAL A 76 -23.60 47.82 -9.50
CA VAL A 76 -23.07 47.08 -10.65
C VAL A 76 -22.26 45.87 -10.15
N TRP A 77 -21.43 46.07 -9.13
CA TRP A 77 -20.63 44.98 -8.55
C TRP A 77 -21.48 43.94 -7.83
N ARG A 78 -22.55 44.33 -7.13
CA ARG A 78 -23.50 43.35 -6.55
C ARG A 78 -24.08 42.44 -7.62
N GLU A 79 -24.45 43.01 -8.78
CA GLU A 79 -24.98 42.22 -9.89
C GLU A 79 -23.90 41.29 -10.48
N ILE A 80 -22.68 41.80 -10.68
CA ILE A 80 -21.54 40.99 -11.13
C ILE A 80 -21.28 39.84 -10.17
N THR A 81 -21.28 40.06 -8.85
CA THR A 81 -21.09 39.00 -7.84
C THR A 81 -22.16 37.89 -7.97
N VAL A 82 -23.42 38.26 -8.19
CA VAL A 82 -24.51 37.29 -8.37
C VAL A 82 -24.35 36.51 -9.68
N ILE A 83 -23.95 37.19 -10.76
CA ILE A 83 -23.66 36.56 -12.06
C ILE A 83 -22.48 35.59 -11.95
N THR A 84 -21.36 36.01 -11.35
CA THR A 84 -20.17 35.16 -11.21
C THR A 84 -20.38 33.98 -10.28
N ALA A 85 -21.20 34.14 -9.23
CA ALA A 85 -21.65 33.02 -8.40
C ALA A 85 -22.48 32.01 -9.21
N ALA A 86 -23.39 32.47 -10.08
CA ALA A 86 -24.17 31.60 -10.96
C ALA A 86 -23.30 30.89 -12.03
N LEU A 87 -22.23 31.54 -12.50
CA LEU A 87 -21.27 30.95 -13.44
C LEU A 87 -20.43 29.84 -12.80
N ARG A 88 -20.11 29.95 -11.50
CA ARG A 88 -19.34 28.94 -10.74
C ARG A 88 -20.20 27.80 -10.19
N SER A 89 -21.48 28.05 -9.96
CA SER A 89 -22.42 27.05 -9.46
C SER A 89 -22.82 26.06 -10.56
N ASP A 90 -23.11 24.81 -10.19
CA ASP A 90 -23.72 23.81 -11.07
C ASP A 90 -25.27 23.88 -11.09
N CYS A 91 -25.86 24.86 -10.39
CA CYS A 91 -27.32 24.99 -10.27
C CYS A 91 -27.98 25.10 -11.66
N GLN A 92 -29.09 24.40 -11.85
CA GLN A 92 -29.89 24.41 -13.08
C GLN A 92 -31.25 25.09 -12.88
N ASP A 93 -31.39 25.88 -11.81
CA ASP A 93 -32.59 26.68 -11.62
C ASP A 93 -32.71 27.77 -12.70
N LYS A 94 -33.94 28.24 -12.89
CA LYS A 94 -34.25 29.26 -13.92
C LYS A 94 -33.42 30.53 -13.71
N GLN A 95 -33.16 30.89 -12.45
CA GLN A 95 -32.41 32.08 -12.10
C GLN A 95 -30.93 31.97 -12.51
N ALA A 96 -30.25 30.86 -12.21
CA ALA A 96 -28.87 30.66 -12.63
C ALA A 96 -28.77 30.60 -14.15
N GLN A 97 -29.72 29.98 -14.84
CA GLN A 97 -29.77 29.96 -16.30
C GLN A 97 -29.93 31.37 -16.89
N PHE A 98 -30.82 32.18 -16.33
CA PHE A 98 -30.99 33.58 -16.72
C PHE A 98 -29.70 34.38 -16.52
N LEU A 99 -29.04 34.27 -15.35
CA LEU A 99 -27.81 35.00 -15.03
C LEU A 99 -26.63 34.59 -15.93
N ARG A 100 -26.49 33.29 -16.23
CA ARG A 100 -25.50 32.81 -17.21
C ARG A 100 -25.82 33.37 -18.59
N GLY A 101 -27.07 33.29 -19.02
CA GLY A 101 -27.52 33.87 -20.28
C GLY A 101 -27.24 35.37 -20.37
N LEU A 102 -27.44 36.10 -19.28
CA LEU A 102 -27.17 37.54 -19.18
C LEU A 102 -25.70 37.83 -19.44
N PHE A 103 -24.80 37.06 -18.83
CA PHE A 103 -23.36 37.18 -19.07
C PHE A 103 -22.98 36.89 -20.52
N GLU A 104 -23.56 35.86 -21.15
CA GLU A 104 -23.26 35.50 -22.55
C GLU A 104 -23.60 36.59 -23.57
N THR A 105 -24.48 37.54 -23.22
CA THR A 105 -24.81 38.67 -24.10
C THR A 105 -23.74 39.75 -24.16
N LEU A 106 -22.82 39.78 -23.19
CA LEU A 106 -21.74 40.75 -23.14
C LEU A 106 -20.70 40.42 -24.23
N PRO A 107 -20.06 41.42 -24.86
CA PRO A 107 -18.95 41.17 -25.78
C PRO A 107 -17.79 40.43 -25.09
N GLY A 108 -17.13 39.52 -25.80
CA GLY A 108 -16.02 38.70 -25.26
C GLY A 108 -14.94 39.48 -24.49
N PRO A 109 -14.43 40.62 -24.99
CA PRO A 109 -13.47 41.44 -24.25
C PRO A 109 -14.01 41.95 -22.91
N VAL A 110 -15.29 42.30 -22.85
CA VAL A 110 -15.94 42.78 -21.61
C VAL A 110 -16.22 41.63 -20.66
N GLN A 111 -16.62 40.46 -21.16
CA GLN A 111 -16.72 39.26 -20.32
C GLN A 111 -15.38 38.95 -19.62
N CYS A 112 -14.28 39.04 -20.36
CA CYS A 112 -12.93 38.88 -19.81
C CYS A 112 -12.62 39.94 -18.75
N GLU A 113 -12.87 41.22 -19.05
CA GLU A 113 -12.63 42.33 -18.13
C GLU A 113 -13.46 42.23 -16.83
N VAL A 114 -14.75 41.86 -16.94
CA VAL A 114 -15.64 41.64 -15.79
C VAL A 114 -15.07 40.55 -14.88
N LEU A 115 -14.62 39.43 -15.44
CA LEU A 115 -14.05 38.33 -14.65
C LEU A 115 -12.70 38.68 -14.03
N LEU A 116 -11.83 39.41 -14.74
CA LEU A 116 -10.55 39.90 -14.20
C LEU A 116 -10.78 40.80 -12.99
N LYS A 117 -11.59 41.86 -13.14
CA LYS A 117 -11.88 42.78 -12.05
C LYS A 117 -12.63 42.12 -10.88
N ALA A 118 -13.52 41.16 -11.17
CA ALA A 118 -14.18 40.39 -10.11
C ALA A 118 -13.17 39.53 -9.31
N THR A 119 -12.12 39.01 -9.97
CA THR A 119 -11.04 38.26 -9.31
C THR A 119 -10.24 39.16 -8.37
N GLU A 120 -9.99 40.41 -8.75
CA GLU A 120 -9.28 41.40 -7.90
C GLU A 120 -10.02 41.71 -6.60
N GLN A 121 -11.36 41.60 -6.61
CA GLN A 121 -12.22 41.87 -5.45
C GLN A 121 -12.40 40.67 -4.50
N CYS A 122 -11.96 39.47 -4.89
CA CYS A 122 -12.06 38.30 -4.03
C CYS A 122 -11.15 38.45 -2.79
N PHE A 123 -11.59 37.92 -1.65
CA PHE A 123 -10.88 38.12 -0.38
C PHE A 123 -9.86 37.02 -0.10
N ASN A 124 -10.18 35.77 -0.41
CA ASN A 124 -9.32 34.61 -0.12
C ASN A 124 -8.74 33.98 -1.39
N THR A 125 -7.64 33.24 -1.23
CA THR A 125 -6.88 32.67 -2.34
C THR A 125 -7.67 31.61 -3.13
N LEU A 126 -8.51 30.81 -2.46
CA LEU A 126 -9.31 29.78 -3.13
C LEU A 126 -10.38 30.40 -4.03
N GLU A 127 -11.08 31.44 -3.54
CA GLU A 127 -12.08 32.16 -4.31
C GLU A 127 -11.46 32.88 -5.52
N LYS A 128 -10.29 33.53 -5.31
CA LYS A 128 -9.49 34.08 -6.41
C LYS A 128 -9.13 33.02 -7.44
N ALA A 129 -8.68 31.85 -6.99
CA ALA A 129 -8.30 30.76 -7.88
C ALA A 129 -9.47 30.20 -8.67
N GLU A 130 -10.65 30.02 -8.04
CA GLU A 130 -11.86 29.55 -8.72
C GLU A 130 -12.38 30.56 -9.75
N MET A 131 -12.35 31.85 -9.41
CA MET A 131 -12.71 32.93 -10.34
C MET A 131 -11.75 32.98 -11.53
N LEU A 132 -10.45 32.90 -11.28
CA LEU A 132 -9.45 32.92 -12.35
C LEU A 132 -9.51 31.64 -13.19
N LEU A 133 -9.78 30.47 -12.60
CA LEU A 133 -10.02 29.22 -13.32
C LEU A 133 -11.22 29.32 -14.28
N LEU A 134 -12.31 29.97 -13.87
CA LEU A 134 -13.46 30.22 -14.74
C LEU A 134 -13.05 31.05 -15.96
N LEU A 135 -12.24 32.10 -15.75
CA LEU A 135 -11.69 32.92 -16.82
C LEU A 135 -10.79 32.12 -17.75
N LEU A 136 -9.85 31.34 -17.21
CA LEU A 136 -8.89 30.55 -17.99
C LEU A 136 -9.57 29.50 -18.88
N ARG A 137 -10.66 28.88 -18.38
CA ARG A 137 -11.45 27.90 -19.14
C ARG A 137 -12.23 28.52 -20.30
N ARG A 138 -12.65 29.78 -20.16
CA ARG A 138 -13.44 30.50 -21.17
C ARG A 138 -12.59 31.21 -22.22
N PHE A 139 -11.44 31.75 -21.82
CA PHE A 139 -10.57 32.56 -22.67
C PHE A 139 -9.16 31.94 -22.75
N PRO A 140 -8.88 31.04 -23.71
CA PRO A 140 -7.58 30.35 -23.77
C PRO A 140 -6.36 31.28 -23.84
N GLU A 141 -6.49 32.45 -24.47
CA GLU A 141 -5.42 33.47 -24.55
C GLU A 141 -4.97 33.96 -23.17
N SER A 142 -5.90 34.00 -22.20
CA SER A 142 -5.61 34.42 -20.84
C SER A 142 -4.74 33.43 -20.07
N VAL A 143 -4.66 32.17 -20.50
CA VAL A 143 -3.81 31.14 -19.89
C VAL A 143 -2.34 31.54 -19.97
N VAL A 144 -1.92 32.14 -21.09
CA VAL A 144 -0.54 32.62 -21.27
C VAL A 144 -0.21 33.76 -20.30
N GLN A 145 -1.19 34.61 -19.98
CA GLN A 145 -1.00 35.77 -19.12
C GLN A 145 -1.09 35.44 -17.62
N HIS A 146 -2.02 34.56 -17.24
CA HIS A 146 -2.40 34.35 -15.84
C HIS A 146 -2.21 32.92 -15.33
N GLY A 147 -2.03 31.93 -16.21
CA GLY A 147 -1.99 30.51 -15.82
C GLY A 147 -0.84 30.18 -14.87
N VAL A 148 0.39 30.56 -15.23
CA VAL A 148 1.58 30.30 -14.40
C VAL A 148 1.49 31.03 -13.06
N ASN A 149 1.11 32.31 -13.08
CA ASN A 149 0.95 33.13 -11.87
C ASN A 149 -0.08 32.54 -10.91
N LEU A 150 -1.18 31.99 -11.44
CA LEU A 150 -2.18 31.28 -10.63
C LEU A 150 -1.60 30.01 -10.01
N GLY A 151 -0.87 29.21 -10.80
CA GLY A 151 -0.20 28.01 -10.30
C GLY A 151 0.78 28.31 -9.19
N ASP A 152 1.62 29.34 -9.35
CA ASP A 152 2.58 29.75 -8.34
C ASP A 152 1.87 30.29 -7.09
N SER A 153 0.82 31.12 -7.24
CA SER A 153 0.01 31.61 -6.12
C SER A 153 -0.60 30.48 -5.27
N LEU A 154 -1.06 29.40 -5.91
CA LEU A 154 -1.59 28.22 -5.21
C LEU A 154 -0.50 27.46 -4.45
N LEU A 155 0.68 27.28 -5.04
CA LEU A 155 1.80 26.61 -4.38
C LEU A 155 2.42 27.45 -3.25
N GLU A 156 2.40 28.78 -3.39
CA GLU A 156 2.78 29.72 -2.33
C GLU A 156 1.79 29.66 -1.16
N ALA A 157 0.49 29.62 -1.43
CA ALA A 157 -0.54 29.47 -0.40
C ALA A 157 -0.41 28.15 0.36
N GLU A 158 -0.18 27.04 -0.33
CA GLU A 158 0.12 25.73 0.29
C GLU A 158 1.30 25.84 1.27
N THR A 159 2.35 26.57 0.88
CA THR A 159 3.55 26.76 1.70
C THR A 159 3.29 27.69 2.89
N ALA A 160 2.54 28.78 2.67
CA ALA A 160 2.20 29.76 3.69
C ALA A 160 1.33 29.16 4.80
N GLU A 161 0.38 28.30 4.45
CA GLU A 161 -0.49 27.59 5.39
C GLU A 161 0.18 26.38 6.06
N LYS A 162 1.42 26.04 5.67
CA LYS A 162 2.22 24.95 6.25
C LYS A 162 1.51 23.60 6.27
N LEU A 163 0.78 23.30 5.20
CA LEU A 163 0.04 22.03 5.09
C LEU A 163 1.00 20.84 5.09
N GLU A 164 0.73 19.84 5.94
CA GLU A 164 1.63 18.70 6.15
C GLU A 164 1.59 17.67 5.02
N THR A 165 0.49 17.64 4.25
CA THR A 165 0.26 16.67 3.18
C THR A 165 0.19 17.36 1.82
N PRO A 166 0.78 16.77 0.76
CA PRO A 166 0.64 17.27 -0.61
C PRO A 166 -0.79 17.15 -1.13
N VAL A 167 -1.66 16.37 -0.47
CA VAL A 167 -3.05 16.21 -0.88
C VAL A 167 -3.91 17.21 -0.11
N ASN A 168 -4.00 18.42 -0.67
CA ASN A 168 -4.75 19.54 -0.09
C ASN A 168 -5.52 20.31 -1.17
N CYS A 169 -6.34 21.28 -0.76
CA CYS A 169 -7.19 22.05 -1.66
C CYS A 169 -6.41 22.82 -2.73
N PHE A 170 -5.30 23.48 -2.35
CA PHE A 170 -4.47 24.25 -3.28
C PHE A 170 -3.78 23.36 -4.31
N ARG A 171 -3.13 22.28 -3.85
CA ARG A 171 -2.45 21.34 -4.74
C ARG A 171 -3.44 20.63 -5.65
N LYS A 172 -4.63 20.29 -5.16
CA LYS A 172 -5.70 19.72 -5.98
C LYS A 172 -6.11 20.69 -7.09
N LEU A 173 -6.42 21.94 -6.77
CA LEU A 173 -6.78 22.96 -7.78
C LEU A 173 -5.64 23.15 -8.78
N PHE A 174 -4.40 23.24 -8.30
CA PHE A 174 -3.25 23.39 -9.18
C PHE A 174 -3.11 22.20 -10.13
N VAL A 175 -3.02 20.98 -9.60
CA VAL A 175 -2.68 19.77 -10.38
C VAL A 175 -3.83 19.30 -11.26
N CYS A 176 -5.07 19.36 -10.77
CA CYS A 176 -6.24 18.81 -11.48
C CYS A 176 -6.91 19.84 -12.39
N ASP A 177 -6.88 21.13 -12.04
CA ASP A 177 -7.68 22.15 -12.70
C ASP A 177 -6.82 23.18 -13.47
N VAL A 178 -5.69 23.64 -12.92
CA VAL A 178 -4.84 24.69 -13.54
C VAL A 178 -3.78 24.09 -14.47
N LEU A 179 -3.01 23.12 -13.99
CA LEU A 179 -1.86 22.54 -14.71
C LEU A 179 -2.27 21.98 -16.09
N PRO A 180 -3.40 21.25 -16.25
CA PRO A 180 -3.84 20.80 -17.56
C PRO A 180 -4.11 21.94 -18.53
N LEU A 181 -4.57 23.11 -18.07
CA LEU A 181 -4.76 24.29 -18.92
C LEU A 181 -3.42 24.85 -19.39
N ILE A 182 -2.44 24.93 -18.48
CA ILE A 182 -1.10 25.43 -18.77
C ILE A 182 -0.39 24.56 -19.81
N ILE A 183 -0.30 23.25 -19.56
CA ILE A 183 0.54 22.35 -20.37
C ILE A 183 -0.06 22.02 -21.75
N ASN A 184 -1.40 22.08 -21.88
CA ASN A 184 -2.09 21.83 -23.15
C ASN A 184 -2.23 23.10 -24.02
N ASN A 185 -1.94 24.29 -23.50
CA ASN A 185 -2.01 25.52 -24.28
C ASN A 185 -0.83 25.62 -25.26
N VAL A 186 -1.10 25.61 -26.57
CA VAL A 186 -0.06 25.58 -27.62
C VAL A 186 0.86 26.81 -27.63
N ASP A 187 0.34 27.97 -27.21
CA ASP A 187 1.06 29.24 -27.19
C ASP A 187 1.95 29.40 -25.95
N MET A 188 1.70 28.58 -24.92
CA MET A 188 2.49 28.56 -23.69
C MET A 188 3.90 28.00 -23.92
N ARG A 189 4.92 28.79 -23.61
CA ARG A 189 6.35 28.39 -23.67
C ARG A 189 6.95 28.35 -22.27
N LEU A 190 7.08 27.15 -21.71
CA LEU A 190 7.69 26.94 -20.40
C LEU A 190 9.07 26.29 -20.51
N PRO A 191 10.03 26.66 -19.65
CA PRO A 191 11.28 25.93 -19.51
C PRO A 191 11.05 24.48 -19.08
N ALA A 192 11.85 23.55 -19.61
CA ALA A 192 11.77 22.12 -19.26
C ALA A 192 11.88 21.90 -17.73
N SER A 193 12.77 22.63 -17.05
CA SER A 193 12.91 22.54 -15.58
C SER A 193 11.62 22.81 -14.82
N LEU A 194 10.81 23.78 -15.27
CA LEU A 194 9.53 24.11 -14.66
C LEU A 194 8.49 23.02 -14.94
N LEU A 195 8.45 22.49 -16.17
CA LEU A 195 7.57 21.39 -16.53
C LEU A 195 7.86 20.12 -15.71
N LEU A 196 9.15 19.80 -15.51
CA LEU A 196 9.56 18.68 -14.67
C LEU A 196 9.20 18.91 -13.19
N LYS A 197 9.35 20.15 -12.69
CA LYS A 197 8.90 20.52 -11.33
C LYS A 197 7.39 20.30 -11.18
N TYR A 198 6.58 20.75 -12.13
CA TYR A 198 5.13 20.56 -12.10
C TYR A 198 4.74 19.09 -12.22
N MET A 199 5.43 18.31 -13.05
CA MET A 199 5.24 16.86 -13.17
C MET A 199 5.48 16.15 -11.84
N LEU A 200 6.56 16.49 -11.13
CA LEU A 200 6.84 15.92 -9.80
C LEU A 200 5.80 16.34 -8.75
N LYS A 201 5.33 17.59 -8.78
CA LYS A 201 4.26 18.07 -7.89
C LYS A 201 2.92 17.38 -8.15
N ALA A 202 2.63 17.07 -9.41
CA ALA A 202 1.47 16.27 -9.80
C ALA A 202 1.60 14.82 -9.33
N ALA A 203 2.74 14.18 -9.58
CA ALA A 203 3.01 12.82 -9.14
C ALA A 203 2.87 12.65 -7.62
N GLU A 204 3.48 13.55 -6.85
CA GLU A 204 3.38 13.60 -5.38
C GLU A 204 1.92 13.68 -4.91
N PHE A 205 1.11 14.54 -5.55
CA PHE A 205 -0.32 14.69 -5.25
C PHE A 205 -1.11 13.41 -5.56
N TYR A 206 -1.00 12.88 -6.78
CA TYR A 206 -1.82 11.73 -7.21
C TYR A 206 -1.44 10.45 -6.47
N ILE A 207 -0.14 10.20 -6.27
CA ILE A 207 0.33 9.07 -5.46
C ILE A 207 -0.18 9.24 -4.03
N GLY A 208 0.03 10.42 -3.44
CA GLY A 208 -0.46 10.74 -2.11
C GLY A 208 -1.96 10.52 -1.97
N TYR A 209 -2.76 10.93 -2.98
CA TYR A 209 -4.22 10.81 -3.00
C TYR A 209 -4.68 9.36 -2.99
N VAL A 210 -4.05 8.51 -3.82
CA VAL A 210 -4.38 7.08 -3.95
C VAL A 210 -3.94 6.28 -2.72
N THR A 211 -2.84 6.67 -2.09
CA THR A 211 -2.27 5.95 -0.93
C THR A 211 -2.84 6.41 0.41
N ARG A 212 -3.88 7.26 0.41
CA ARG A 212 -4.49 7.74 1.66
C ARG A 212 -5.08 6.57 2.44
N GLY A 213 -4.75 6.52 3.72
CA GLY A 213 -5.40 5.61 4.66
C GLY A 213 -6.88 5.97 4.87
N PRO A 214 -7.69 5.03 5.37
CA PRO A 214 -9.08 5.30 5.74
C PRO A 214 -9.18 6.45 6.75
N SER A 215 -10.04 7.43 6.48
CA SER A 215 -10.27 8.56 7.41
C SER A 215 -10.97 8.07 8.69
N ALA A 216 -10.48 8.48 9.86
CA ALA A 216 -11.05 8.13 11.16
C ALA A 216 -12.47 8.70 11.39
N ASP A 217 -12.85 9.77 10.67
CA ASP A 217 -14.13 10.46 10.87
C ASP A 217 -15.36 9.65 10.44
N GLY A 218 -15.18 8.63 9.60
CA GLY A 218 -16.28 7.72 9.21
C GLY A 218 -16.85 6.89 10.36
N GLN A 219 -16.15 6.79 11.51
CA GLN A 219 -16.61 6.01 12.66
C GLN A 219 -17.54 6.78 13.61
N LEU A 220 -17.50 8.13 13.61
CA LEU A 220 -18.31 8.94 14.52
C LEU A 220 -19.74 9.16 14.03
N GLN A 221 -19.96 9.20 12.70
CA GLN A 221 -21.28 9.50 12.15
C GLN A 221 -22.19 8.27 12.03
N GLY A 222 -21.63 7.05 12.04
CA GLY A 222 -22.39 5.79 12.02
C GLY A 222 -23.11 5.43 13.32
N LYS A 223 -22.83 6.13 14.43
CA LYS A 223 -23.50 5.92 15.73
C LYS A 223 -24.63 6.91 16.03
N ALA A 224 -24.84 7.95 15.21
CA ALA A 224 -25.79 9.02 15.52
C ALA A 224 -27.13 8.95 14.75
N LEU A 225 -27.33 7.99 13.85
CA LEU A 225 -28.57 7.89 13.05
C LEU A 225 -29.10 6.44 13.01
N ASN A 226 -29.45 5.90 14.19
CA ASN A 226 -30.44 4.82 14.28
C ASN A 226 -31.62 5.34 15.09
N GLY A 227 -32.53 6.03 14.40
CA GLY A 227 -33.70 6.63 15.01
C GLY A 227 -34.66 7.25 13.99
N SER A 228 -35.07 6.50 12.96
CA SER A 228 -36.37 6.64 12.27
C SER A 228 -36.49 5.60 11.15
N GLN A 229 -37.38 4.63 11.33
CA GLN A 229 -37.90 3.79 10.26
C GLN A 229 -38.81 4.63 9.37
N GLU A 230 -38.69 4.51 8.04
CA GLU A 230 -39.83 4.32 7.13
C GLU A 230 -39.37 4.07 5.67
N GLY A 231 -40.09 3.19 4.97
CA GLY A 231 -40.17 3.17 3.50
C GLY A 231 -39.33 2.13 2.75
N GLY A 232 -39.89 0.93 2.54
CA GLY A 232 -39.29 -0.14 1.75
C GLY A 232 -39.22 0.13 0.23
N GLY A 233 -38.17 -0.41 -0.40
CA GLY A 233 -38.02 -0.51 -1.85
C GLY A 233 -36.99 -1.57 -2.22
N LEU A 234 -37.45 -2.74 -2.64
CA LEU A 234 -36.64 -3.84 -3.16
C LEU A 234 -35.97 -3.44 -4.49
N LYS A 235 -34.63 -3.38 -4.55
CA LYS A 235 -33.84 -3.51 -5.78
C LYS A 235 -32.53 -4.29 -5.54
N SER A 236 -32.20 -5.10 -6.55
CA SER A 236 -31.23 -6.20 -6.67
C SER A 236 -29.75 -5.87 -6.34
N PRO A 237 -28.88 -6.88 -6.10
CA PRO A 237 -27.49 -6.66 -5.74
C PRO A 237 -26.63 -6.41 -6.99
N SER A 238 -26.48 -5.15 -7.39
CA SER A 238 -25.30 -4.74 -8.16
C SER A 238 -24.21 -4.36 -7.18
N VAL A 239 -23.07 -5.05 -7.24
CA VAL A 239 -21.86 -4.78 -6.45
C VAL A 239 -21.35 -3.38 -6.80
N SER A 240 -21.87 -2.35 -6.14
CA SER A 240 -21.23 -1.03 -6.12
C SER A 240 -20.02 -1.14 -5.21
N ARG A 241 -18.82 -1.14 -5.79
CA ARG A 241 -17.57 -0.88 -5.07
C ARG A 241 -17.79 0.35 -4.21
N GLY A 242 -17.85 0.18 -2.89
CA GLY A 242 -18.05 1.29 -1.95
C GLY A 242 -16.85 2.21 -2.02
N SER A 243 -16.94 3.28 -2.81
CA SER A 243 -15.93 4.33 -2.86
C SER A 243 -15.83 4.94 -1.47
N GLN A 244 -14.71 4.73 -0.79
CA GLN A 244 -14.41 5.48 0.43
C GLN A 244 -14.50 6.98 0.11
N ARG A 245 -15.27 7.71 0.91
CA ARG A 245 -15.50 9.14 0.73
C ARG A 245 -14.36 9.90 1.40
N TYR A 246 -13.35 10.28 0.62
CA TYR A 246 -12.27 11.14 1.10
C TYR A 246 -12.57 12.59 0.72
N VAL A 247 -12.91 13.40 1.72
CA VAL A 247 -13.07 14.85 1.55
C VAL A 247 -11.72 15.52 1.80
N ILE A 248 -11.26 16.33 0.86
CA ILE A 248 -10.09 17.19 1.03
C ILE A 248 -10.55 18.41 1.82
N GLU A 249 -9.87 18.70 2.93
CA GLU A 249 -10.17 19.87 3.75
C GLU A 249 -10.19 21.16 2.91
N GLY A 250 -11.21 22.00 3.12
CA GLY A 250 -11.45 23.21 2.32
C GLY A 250 -12.19 22.99 1.00
N LEU A 251 -12.55 21.75 0.63
CA LEU A 251 -13.32 21.44 -0.57
C LEU A 251 -14.62 20.70 -0.26
N SER A 252 -15.60 20.81 -1.17
CA SER A 252 -16.81 19.98 -1.13
C SER A 252 -16.49 18.51 -1.42
N GLU A 253 -17.40 17.59 -1.07
CA GLU A 253 -17.26 16.17 -1.43
C GLU A 253 -17.05 15.98 -2.94
N LYS A 254 -17.88 16.63 -3.75
CA LYS A 254 -17.79 16.58 -5.21
C LYS A 254 -16.45 17.13 -5.72
N SER A 255 -16.00 18.25 -5.17
CA SER A 255 -14.75 18.89 -5.57
C SER A 255 -13.51 18.12 -5.11
N SER A 256 -13.64 17.22 -4.15
CA SER A 256 -12.54 16.40 -3.62
C SER A 256 -12.29 15.12 -4.43
N LEU A 257 -13.24 14.71 -5.27
CA LEU A 257 -13.14 13.48 -6.05
C LEU A 257 -12.19 13.64 -7.23
N VAL A 258 -11.26 12.69 -7.35
CA VAL A 258 -10.33 12.57 -8.47
C VAL A 258 -10.58 11.22 -9.14
N ALA A 259 -11.10 11.25 -10.37
CA ALA A 259 -11.35 10.04 -11.15
C ALA A 259 -10.08 9.57 -11.87
N GLU A 260 -9.82 8.27 -11.84
CA GLU A 260 -8.69 7.60 -12.52
C GLU A 260 -7.33 8.31 -12.32
N PRO A 261 -6.86 8.46 -11.07
CA PRO A 261 -5.67 9.26 -10.74
C PRO A 261 -4.39 8.80 -11.45
N TRP A 262 -4.21 7.50 -11.67
CA TRP A 262 -3.06 6.97 -12.41
C TRP A 262 -3.11 7.34 -13.90
N GLU A 263 -4.29 7.28 -14.52
CA GLU A 263 -4.47 7.66 -15.93
C GLU A 263 -4.26 9.17 -16.13
N ARG A 264 -4.79 9.99 -15.20
CA ARG A 264 -4.54 11.45 -15.20
C ARG A 264 -3.06 11.78 -15.09
N LEU A 265 -2.32 11.01 -14.30
CA LEU A 265 -0.88 11.19 -14.16
C LEU A 265 -0.12 10.82 -15.45
N LEU A 266 -0.55 9.77 -16.14
CA LEU A 266 -0.02 9.39 -17.46
C LEU A 266 -0.30 10.47 -18.52
N ASP A 267 -1.51 11.04 -18.54
CA ASP A 267 -1.86 12.12 -19.48
C ASP A 267 -0.95 13.34 -19.29
N ILE A 268 -0.72 13.74 -18.04
CA ILE A 268 0.21 14.86 -17.71
C ILE A 268 1.64 14.50 -18.16
N LEU A 269 2.10 13.29 -17.85
CA LEU A 269 3.44 12.82 -18.23
C LEU A 269 3.63 12.84 -19.76
N ALA A 270 2.63 12.40 -20.53
CA ALA A 270 2.69 12.38 -21.99
C ALA A 270 2.87 13.80 -22.56
N VAL A 271 2.09 14.77 -22.06
CA VAL A 271 2.18 16.16 -22.50
C VAL A 271 3.50 16.80 -22.07
N VAL A 272 3.92 16.59 -20.82
CA VAL A 272 5.20 17.10 -20.31
C VAL A 272 6.37 16.49 -21.08
N GLY A 273 6.35 15.18 -21.33
CA GLY A 273 7.38 14.50 -22.11
C GLY A 273 7.50 15.05 -23.52
N ALA A 274 6.38 15.26 -24.21
CA ALA A 274 6.38 15.89 -25.53
C ALA A 274 6.97 17.30 -25.51
N ARG A 275 6.64 18.12 -24.50
CA ARG A 275 7.15 19.49 -24.33
C ARG A 275 8.63 19.53 -23.93
N CYS A 276 9.11 18.50 -23.24
CA CYS A 276 10.51 18.34 -22.85
C CYS A 276 11.36 17.63 -23.91
N GLU A 277 10.80 17.38 -25.11
CA GLU A 277 11.46 16.68 -26.22
C GLU A 277 12.06 15.32 -25.78
N TRP A 278 11.31 14.61 -24.96
CA TRP A 278 11.64 13.26 -24.53
C TRP A 278 11.57 12.30 -25.71
N GLN A 279 12.47 11.33 -25.73
CA GLN A 279 12.46 10.31 -26.78
C GLN A 279 11.33 9.31 -26.51
N GLY A 280 10.74 8.72 -27.54
CA GLY A 280 9.66 7.73 -27.40
C GLY A 280 8.41 8.04 -28.24
N ASP A 281 7.65 6.98 -28.56
CA ASP A 281 6.47 7.03 -29.42
C ASP A 281 5.30 7.78 -28.75
N LYS A 282 4.62 8.64 -29.52
CA LYS A 282 3.55 9.55 -29.08
C LYS A 282 2.24 8.84 -28.66
N GLY A 283 2.25 7.50 -28.62
CA GLY A 283 1.07 6.65 -28.43
C GLY A 283 1.17 5.62 -27.30
N GLN A 284 2.28 5.53 -26.56
CA GLN A 284 2.43 4.55 -25.47
C GLN A 284 1.66 5.02 -24.22
N ARG A 285 0.59 4.29 -23.85
CA ARG A 285 -0.34 4.68 -22.78
C ARG A 285 -0.25 3.85 -21.50
N GLY A 286 0.71 2.95 -21.38
CA GLY A 286 0.79 2.04 -20.24
C GLY A 286 2.12 2.11 -19.48
N TYR A 287 2.04 1.82 -18.18
CA TYR A 287 3.20 1.79 -17.28
C TYR A 287 4.18 0.66 -17.61
N VAL A 288 3.70 -0.46 -18.18
CA VAL A 288 4.55 -1.61 -18.53
C VAL A 288 5.41 -1.27 -19.75
N GLU A 289 4.79 -0.71 -20.79
CA GLU A 289 5.45 -0.26 -22.02
C GLU A 289 6.43 0.87 -21.71
N MET A 290 6.03 1.80 -20.82
CA MET A 290 6.90 2.85 -20.32
C MET A 290 8.17 2.27 -19.67
N LEU A 291 8.05 1.26 -18.80
CA LEU A 291 9.21 0.63 -18.16
C LEU A 291 10.12 -0.07 -19.19
N GLN A 292 9.55 -0.80 -20.13
CA GLN A 292 10.33 -1.45 -21.19
C GLN A 292 11.14 -0.42 -21.97
N TRP A 293 10.51 0.70 -22.33
CA TRP A 293 11.15 1.75 -23.08
C TRP A 293 12.27 2.46 -22.30
N VAL A 294 12.07 2.81 -21.02
CA VAL A 294 13.15 3.45 -20.24
C VAL A 294 14.31 2.52 -19.95
N LYS A 295 14.10 1.20 -19.92
CA LYS A 295 15.20 0.23 -19.83
C LYS A 295 16.08 0.29 -21.06
N GLU A 296 15.47 0.33 -22.25
CA GLU A 296 16.20 0.48 -23.51
C GLU A 296 16.97 1.81 -23.52
N LEU A 297 16.32 2.92 -23.15
CA LEU A 297 17.00 4.23 -23.06
C LEU A 297 18.18 4.20 -22.07
N CYS A 298 18.01 3.55 -20.92
CA CYS A 298 19.04 3.45 -19.89
C CYS A 298 20.29 2.71 -20.40
N CYS A 299 20.15 1.71 -21.29
CA CYS A 299 21.29 1.01 -21.87
C CYS A 299 22.21 1.94 -22.69
N TYR A 300 21.66 3.01 -23.29
CA TYR A 300 22.43 3.99 -24.08
C TYR A 300 22.97 5.14 -23.24
N LEU A 301 22.48 5.31 -22.00
CA LEU A 301 22.81 6.44 -21.13
C LEU A 301 24.32 6.67 -20.90
N PRO A 302 25.18 5.63 -20.77
CA PRO A 302 26.62 5.82 -20.64
C PRO A 302 27.31 6.44 -21.87
N SER A 303 26.69 6.32 -23.06
CA SER A 303 27.24 6.84 -24.32
C SER A 303 26.83 8.28 -24.64
N LEU A 304 25.90 8.84 -23.85
CA LEU A 304 25.41 10.20 -24.00
C LEU A 304 26.26 11.17 -23.18
N GLU A 305 26.37 12.42 -23.64
CA GLU A 305 27.08 13.49 -22.95
C GLU A 305 26.24 14.76 -22.86
N GLY A 306 26.64 15.67 -21.96
CA GLY A 306 26.06 17.01 -21.82
C GLY A 306 24.55 17.04 -21.54
N GLU A 307 23.87 17.95 -22.23
CA GLU A 307 22.44 18.23 -22.03
C GLU A 307 21.54 17.05 -22.43
N THR A 308 21.89 16.32 -23.49
CA THR A 308 21.16 15.13 -23.93
C THR A 308 21.15 14.06 -22.84
N ARG A 309 22.29 13.81 -22.20
CA ARG A 309 22.36 12.87 -21.07
C ARG A 309 21.49 13.33 -19.91
N SER A 310 21.53 14.61 -19.54
CA SER A 310 20.71 15.15 -18.44
C SER A 310 19.21 15.00 -18.70
N ARG A 311 18.78 15.25 -19.95
CA ARG A 311 17.38 15.07 -20.39
C ARG A 311 16.95 13.60 -20.29
N CYS A 312 17.76 12.69 -20.82
CA CYS A 312 17.49 11.24 -20.75
C CYS A 312 17.51 10.72 -19.30
N CYS A 313 18.43 11.19 -18.45
CA CYS A 313 18.44 10.88 -17.02
C CYS A 313 17.11 11.29 -16.37
N SER A 314 16.66 12.53 -16.60
CA SER A 314 15.41 13.04 -16.03
C SER A 314 14.21 12.21 -16.48
N GLN A 315 14.19 11.84 -17.77
CA GLN A 315 13.16 10.98 -18.33
C GLN A 315 13.13 9.59 -17.68
N VAL A 316 14.29 8.91 -17.60
CA VAL A 316 14.41 7.58 -16.99
C VAL A 316 13.98 7.63 -15.52
N VAL A 317 14.47 8.61 -14.76
CA VAL A 317 14.19 8.73 -13.33
C VAL A 317 12.70 8.95 -13.09
N ILE A 318 12.06 9.90 -13.78
CA ILE A 318 10.63 10.19 -13.55
C ILE A 318 9.77 9.00 -13.94
N CYS A 319 9.94 8.48 -15.16
CA CYS A 319 9.14 7.37 -15.65
C CYS A 319 9.32 6.10 -14.80
N ALA A 320 10.56 5.70 -14.48
CA ALA A 320 10.81 4.53 -13.64
C ALA A 320 10.30 4.74 -12.20
N SER A 321 10.38 5.95 -11.65
CA SER A 321 9.80 6.26 -10.33
C SER A 321 8.28 6.09 -10.33
N LEU A 322 7.60 6.56 -11.38
CA LEU A 322 6.15 6.41 -11.48
C LEU A 322 5.72 4.94 -11.58
N VAL A 323 6.42 4.15 -12.40
CA VAL A 323 6.17 2.70 -12.49
C VAL A 323 6.46 2.02 -11.17
N LEU A 324 7.56 2.38 -10.49
CA LEU A 324 7.93 1.88 -9.17
C LEU A 324 6.81 2.13 -8.16
N PHE A 325 6.42 3.39 -7.95
CA PHE A 325 5.43 3.74 -6.93
C PHE A 325 4.06 3.14 -7.23
N ARG A 326 3.62 3.14 -8.49
CA ARG A 326 2.36 2.51 -8.87
C ARG A 326 2.38 1.00 -8.63
N SER A 327 3.42 0.32 -9.08
CA SER A 327 3.51 -1.13 -9.00
C SER A 327 3.71 -1.59 -7.55
N ALA A 328 4.49 -0.85 -6.76
CA ALA A 328 4.61 -1.06 -5.32
C ALA A 328 3.26 -0.84 -4.61
N TYR A 329 2.52 0.22 -4.96
CA TYR A 329 1.17 0.44 -4.43
C TYR A 329 0.22 -0.72 -4.74
N LEU A 330 0.19 -1.21 -5.98
CA LEU A 330 -0.68 -2.32 -6.38
C LEU A 330 -0.31 -3.62 -5.65
N TYR A 331 0.98 -3.93 -5.52
CA TYR A 331 1.46 -5.07 -4.74
C TYR A 331 1.03 -4.96 -3.28
N VAL A 332 1.30 -3.83 -2.63
CA VAL A 332 0.98 -3.64 -1.20
C VAL A 332 -0.52 -3.56 -0.97
N SER A 333 -1.30 -3.05 -1.94
CA SER A 333 -2.76 -3.06 -1.85
C SER A 333 -3.34 -4.47 -1.85
N ALA A 334 -2.68 -5.42 -2.54
CA ALA A 334 -3.05 -6.82 -2.53
C ALA A 334 -2.55 -7.54 -1.26
N VAL A 335 -1.33 -7.23 -0.81
CA VAL A 335 -0.69 -7.91 0.33
C VAL A 335 -1.15 -7.35 1.69
N GLN A 336 -1.47 -6.07 1.78
CA GLN A 336 -1.93 -5.42 3.02
C GLN A 336 -3.06 -4.43 2.72
N PRO A 337 -4.24 -4.92 2.32
CA PRO A 337 -5.36 -4.08 1.89
C PRO A 337 -5.88 -3.13 2.98
N ALA A 338 -5.68 -3.47 4.26
CA ALA A 338 -6.07 -2.67 5.42
C ALA A 338 -5.45 -1.26 5.44
N LEU A 339 -4.28 -1.07 4.82
CA LEU A 339 -3.62 0.24 4.74
C LEU A 339 -4.41 1.26 3.91
N PHE A 340 -5.25 0.80 2.98
CA PHE A 340 -5.93 1.66 2.01
C PHE A 340 -7.46 1.54 2.09
N HIS A 341 -8.00 0.36 2.38
CA HIS A 341 -9.42 0.06 2.16
C HIS A 341 -10.28 -0.05 3.45
N GLY A 342 -9.90 0.54 4.59
CA GLY A 342 -10.75 0.66 5.80
C GLY A 342 -11.52 -0.60 6.21
N VAL A 343 -12.69 -0.43 6.86
CA VAL A 343 -13.42 -1.54 7.53
C VAL A 343 -13.87 -2.65 6.55
N ASN A 344 -14.13 -2.34 5.28
CA ASN A 344 -14.48 -3.35 4.26
C ASN A 344 -13.28 -4.20 3.78
N ALA A 345 -12.05 -3.76 4.06
CA ALA A 345 -10.84 -4.54 3.81
C ALA A 345 -10.70 -5.76 4.75
N LEU A 346 -11.40 -5.77 5.88
CA LEU A 346 -11.32 -6.84 6.89
C LEU A 346 -11.74 -8.21 6.34
N ALA A 347 -12.46 -8.26 5.22
CA ALA A 347 -12.81 -9.50 4.51
C ALA A 347 -11.67 -10.04 3.63
N SER A 348 -10.75 -9.18 3.19
CA SER A 348 -9.58 -9.56 2.38
C SER A 348 -8.36 -9.66 3.31
N GLY A 349 -8.01 -10.87 3.72
CA GLY A 349 -6.90 -11.08 4.65
C GLY A 349 -5.56 -10.55 4.14
N SER A 350 -4.70 -10.09 5.06
CA SER A 350 -3.33 -9.68 4.73
C SER A 350 -2.48 -10.90 4.34
N TRP A 351 -1.41 -10.66 3.61
CA TRP A 351 -0.45 -11.64 3.13
C TRP A 351 0.97 -11.32 3.63
N ILE A 352 1.82 -12.33 3.68
CA ILE A 352 3.19 -12.24 4.18
C ILE A 352 4.15 -13.01 3.27
N LEU A 353 5.27 -12.39 2.91
CA LEU A 353 6.32 -13.00 2.11
C LEU A 353 7.36 -13.66 3.03
N LEU A 354 7.58 -14.96 2.85
CA LEU A 354 8.40 -15.82 3.73
C LEU A 354 9.24 -16.82 2.93
N GLU A 355 10.23 -17.44 3.56
CA GLU A 355 11.01 -18.54 2.97
C GLU A 355 10.12 -19.76 2.65
N ASP A 356 10.38 -20.42 1.52
CA ASP A 356 9.68 -21.65 1.18
C ASP A 356 10.25 -22.86 1.94
N LEU A 357 9.40 -23.49 2.75
CA LEU A 357 9.74 -24.67 3.55
C LEU A 357 9.25 -25.98 2.91
N SER A 358 8.85 -25.99 1.63
CA SER A 358 8.30 -27.19 0.97
C SER A 358 9.24 -28.39 0.96
N SER A 359 10.56 -28.15 0.99
CA SER A 359 11.60 -29.18 1.04
C SER A 359 12.10 -29.48 2.46
N VAL A 360 11.45 -28.97 3.50
CA VAL A 360 11.91 -29.17 4.90
C VAL A 360 11.93 -30.66 5.28
N TYR A 361 11.07 -31.48 4.67
CA TYR A 361 11.03 -32.93 4.87
C TYR A 361 11.97 -33.73 3.96
N SER A 362 12.62 -33.09 2.98
CA SER A 362 13.61 -33.75 2.12
C SER A 362 14.83 -34.19 2.93
N GLU A 363 15.53 -35.24 2.49
CA GLU A 363 16.72 -35.72 3.19
C GLU A 363 17.83 -34.66 3.26
N VAL A 364 18.59 -34.67 4.37
CA VAL A 364 19.82 -33.90 4.48
C VAL A 364 20.88 -34.57 3.60
N GLU A 365 21.05 -34.08 2.37
CA GLU A 365 22.24 -34.42 1.58
C GLU A 365 23.47 -33.81 2.30
N LEU A 366 24.18 -34.61 3.09
CA LEU A 366 25.57 -34.31 3.45
C LEU A 366 26.37 -34.32 2.14
N GLU A 367 26.73 -33.15 1.62
CA GLU A 367 27.58 -33.05 0.44
C GLU A 367 28.92 -33.76 0.67
N ARG A 368 28.99 -35.05 0.29
CA ARG A 368 30.25 -35.74 0.03
C ARG A 368 30.81 -35.21 -1.29
N GLY A 369 31.59 -34.14 -1.17
CA GLY A 369 32.69 -33.80 -2.08
C GLY A 369 32.33 -33.54 -3.55
N ALA A 370 32.00 -32.29 -3.86
CA ALA A 370 32.25 -31.72 -5.18
C ALA A 370 33.77 -31.49 -5.35
N GLY A 371 34.51 -32.58 -5.54
CA GLY A 371 35.89 -32.54 -5.99
C GLY A 371 35.95 -32.27 -7.49
N LYS A 372 36.52 -31.12 -7.88
CA LYS A 372 37.67 -30.98 -8.81
C LYS A 372 37.66 -29.59 -9.46
N HIS A 373 38.49 -28.69 -8.93
CA HIS A 373 39.56 -27.95 -9.63
C HIS A 373 39.95 -26.69 -8.84
N ALA A 374 40.84 -26.85 -7.86
CA ALA A 374 41.64 -25.75 -7.34
C ALA A 374 42.92 -26.32 -6.71
N HIS A 375 43.86 -26.75 -7.56
CA HIS A 375 45.22 -26.98 -7.10
C HIS A 375 45.90 -25.63 -6.85
N LYS A 376 46.55 -25.55 -5.68
CA LYS A 376 47.73 -24.74 -5.32
C LYS A 376 47.48 -23.49 -4.47
N LYS A 377 47.42 -23.68 -3.15
CA LYS A 377 48.56 -23.38 -2.25
C LYS A 377 48.28 -23.92 -0.83
N ARG A 378 49.27 -24.65 -0.31
CA ARG A 378 49.33 -25.28 1.00
C ARG A 378 49.89 -24.26 2.01
N LYS A 379 49.14 -23.96 3.09
CA LYS A 379 49.72 -23.79 4.44
C LYS A 379 48.64 -23.82 5.54
N LEU A 380 48.64 -24.96 6.25
CA LEU A 380 48.40 -25.24 7.68
C LEU A 380 47.48 -24.34 8.53
N ALA A 381 46.45 -25.03 9.06
CA ALA A 381 45.93 -25.07 10.44
C ALA A 381 45.40 -23.78 11.08
N ASP A 382 44.07 -23.66 11.16
CA ASP A 382 43.35 -23.70 12.45
C ASP A 382 41.86 -24.02 12.21
N GLY A 383 41.24 -24.72 13.16
CA GLY A 383 39.84 -25.17 13.10
C GLY A 383 38.86 -24.05 13.41
N ARG A 384 37.99 -23.72 12.44
CA ARG A 384 36.76 -22.96 12.69
C ARG A 384 35.72 -23.31 11.63
N GLU A 385 34.53 -23.67 12.09
CA GLU A 385 33.34 -23.93 11.27
C GLU A 385 33.12 -22.78 10.29
N LYS A 386 32.89 -23.12 9.01
CA LYS A 386 32.53 -22.14 7.99
C LYS A 386 31.09 -21.70 8.21
N THR A 387 30.92 -20.55 8.86
CA THR A 387 29.74 -19.73 8.68
C THR A 387 29.70 -19.23 7.23
N MET A 388 28.52 -19.26 6.61
CA MET A 388 28.27 -18.62 5.31
C MET A 388 28.53 -17.12 5.49
N SER A 389 29.71 -16.69 5.03
CA SER A 389 30.14 -15.29 5.06
C SER A 389 29.30 -14.49 4.07
N SER A 390 28.26 -13.84 4.59
CA SER A 390 27.74 -12.58 4.04
C SER A 390 28.82 -11.53 4.26
N ASP A 391 29.61 -11.26 3.22
CA ASP A 391 29.88 -9.93 2.68
C ASP A 391 30.96 -10.04 1.59
N ASP A 392 30.80 -9.22 0.55
CA ASP A 392 31.62 -9.03 -0.66
C ASP A 392 31.46 -10.04 -1.81
N ASP A 393 30.44 -9.79 -2.64
CA ASP A 393 30.61 -9.92 -4.10
C ASP A 393 29.76 -8.84 -4.80
N GLU A 394 30.39 -7.70 -5.12
CA GLU A 394 29.93 -6.86 -6.24
C GLU A 394 30.18 -7.64 -7.53
N GLY A 395 29.19 -8.43 -7.91
CA GLY A 395 29.14 -9.10 -9.20
C GLY A 395 27.75 -8.93 -9.77
N LEU A 396 27.62 -8.08 -10.79
CA LEU A 396 26.50 -8.08 -11.75
C LEU A 396 26.50 -9.42 -12.52
N GLY A 397 26.22 -10.51 -11.81
CA GLY A 397 26.14 -11.87 -12.30
C GLY A 397 24.68 -12.22 -12.54
N LYS A 398 24.36 -12.58 -13.78
CA LYS A 398 23.07 -13.13 -14.22
C LYS A 398 22.74 -14.43 -13.46
N GLY A 399 22.28 -14.34 -12.22
CA GLY A 399 21.70 -15.44 -11.45
C GLY A 399 20.19 -15.49 -11.67
N ARG A 400 19.63 -16.65 -12.02
CA ARG A 400 18.16 -16.84 -12.08
C ARG A 400 17.55 -16.44 -10.73
N GLY A 401 16.63 -15.48 -10.75
CA GLY A 401 16.02 -14.93 -9.53
C GLY A 401 15.24 -15.96 -8.72
N ARG A 402 15.10 -15.72 -7.41
CA ARG A 402 14.21 -16.45 -6.50
C ARG A 402 12.79 -16.39 -7.04
N ASN A 403 11.99 -17.46 -6.95
CA ASN A 403 10.59 -17.40 -7.35
C ASN A 403 9.71 -17.13 -6.14
N ILE A 404 8.64 -16.34 -6.31
CA ILE A 404 7.59 -16.19 -5.29
C ILE A 404 6.45 -17.14 -5.65
N MET A 405 6.20 -18.12 -4.78
CA MET A 405 5.11 -19.06 -4.90
C MET A 405 3.86 -18.56 -4.17
N VAL A 406 2.70 -18.77 -4.77
CA VAL A 406 1.39 -18.37 -4.22
C VAL A 406 0.41 -19.51 -4.42
N ASN A 407 -0.45 -19.75 -3.41
CA ASN A 407 -1.59 -20.63 -3.59
C ASN A 407 -2.65 -19.93 -4.46
N LYS A 408 -2.78 -20.36 -5.71
CA LYS A 408 -3.63 -19.74 -6.73
C LYS A 408 -5.13 -19.81 -6.39
N THR A 409 -5.56 -20.76 -5.56
CA THR A 409 -6.96 -20.88 -5.14
C THR A 409 -7.32 -19.94 -4.01
N GLU A 410 -6.34 -19.54 -3.20
CA GLU A 410 -6.53 -18.69 -2.02
C GLU A 410 -6.35 -17.20 -2.31
N MET A 411 -5.55 -16.85 -3.32
CA MET A 411 -5.29 -15.46 -3.72
C MET A 411 -5.93 -15.11 -5.06
N PRO A 412 -7.09 -14.42 -5.07
CA PRO A 412 -7.59 -13.78 -6.28
C PRO A 412 -6.59 -12.75 -6.81
N GLY A 413 -6.37 -12.70 -8.12
CA GLY A 413 -5.45 -11.72 -8.73
C GLY A 413 -3.96 -11.97 -8.42
N TRP A 414 -3.57 -13.22 -8.13
CA TRP A 414 -2.18 -13.57 -7.82
C TRP A 414 -1.21 -13.19 -8.94
N ALA A 415 -1.62 -13.31 -10.20
CA ALA A 415 -0.77 -13.03 -11.35
C ALA A 415 -0.45 -11.53 -11.45
N GLU A 416 -1.46 -10.68 -11.28
CA GLU A 416 -1.34 -9.23 -11.26
C GLU A 416 -0.52 -8.75 -10.06
N THR A 417 -0.64 -9.42 -8.91
CA THR A 417 0.14 -9.10 -7.71
C THR A 417 1.63 -9.41 -7.91
N LEU A 418 1.95 -10.60 -8.43
CA LEU A 418 3.34 -10.98 -8.71
C LEU A 418 3.95 -10.12 -9.83
N GLU A 419 3.16 -9.78 -10.85
CA GLU A 419 3.61 -8.88 -11.91
C GLU A 419 3.87 -7.47 -11.35
N SER A 420 3.01 -6.96 -10.48
CA SER A 420 3.21 -5.67 -9.80
C SER A 420 4.49 -5.67 -8.96
N PHE A 421 4.76 -6.75 -8.22
CA PHE A 421 6.03 -6.91 -7.49
C PHE A 421 7.24 -6.90 -8.45
N ARG A 422 7.15 -7.66 -9.55
CA ARG A 422 8.22 -7.76 -10.55
C ARG A 422 8.53 -6.40 -11.18
N LEU A 423 7.50 -5.68 -11.62
CA LEU A 423 7.63 -4.35 -12.23
C LEU A 423 8.22 -3.33 -11.26
N ALA A 424 7.77 -3.34 -10.00
CA ALA A 424 8.30 -2.47 -8.97
C ALA A 424 9.80 -2.74 -8.72
N ARG A 425 10.17 -4.01 -8.55
CA ARG A 425 11.57 -4.42 -8.37
C ARG A 425 12.44 -4.04 -9.57
N GLU A 426 11.99 -4.32 -10.79
CA GLU A 426 12.74 -3.97 -12.00
C GLU A 426 12.90 -2.47 -12.20
N SER A 427 11.91 -1.68 -11.76
CA SER A 427 12.00 -0.22 -11.76
C SER A 427 13.01 0.27 -10.71
N TRP A 428 13.04 -0.33 -9.52
CA TRP A 428 14.05 -0.07 -8.50
C TRP A 428 15.46 -0.41 -9.00
N ASP A 429 15.66 -1.62 -9.52
CA ASP A 429 16.96 -2.08 -10.04
C ASP A 429 17.47 -1.16 -11.16
N LEU A 430 16.56 -0.66 -12.01
CA LEU A 430 16.89 0.33 -13.06
C LEU A 430 17.32 1.68 -12.46
N LEU A 431 16.61 2.19 -11.46
CA LEU A 431 16.95 3.46 -10.79
C LEU A 431 18.30 3.39 -10.09
N GLN A 432 18.70 2.21 -9.61
CA GLN A 432 19.99 1.98 -8.95
C GLN A 432 21.11 1.54 -9.91
N SER A 433 20.85 1.44 -11.22
CA SER A 433 21.84 0.93 -12.17
C SER A 433 23.00 1.89 -12.45
N HIS A 434 22.80 3.19 -12.19
CA HIS A 434 23.80 4.24 -12.33
C HIS A 434 23.69 5.25 -11.18
N ASP A 435 24.84 5.70 -10.65
CA ASP A 435 24.89 6.66 -9.54
C ASP A 435 24.11 7.96 -9.79
N SER A 436 24.11 8.44 -11.04
CA SER A 436 23.35 9.64 -11.42
C SER A 436 21.84 9.44 -11.32
N LEU A 437 21.34 8.25 -11.67
CA LEU A 437 19.92 7.92 -11.55
C LEU A 437 19.53 7.78 -10.08
N GLY A 438 20.34 7.03 -9.32
CA GLY A 438 20.12 6.82 -7.88
C GLY A 438 20.13 8.13 -7.11
N THR A 439 21.04 9.06 -7.44
CA THR A 439 21.12 10.39 -6.82
C THR A 439 19.88 11.23 -7.08
N GLU A 440 19.40 11.33 -8.32
CA GLU A 440 18.20 12.08 -8.64
C GLU A 440 16.94 11.45 -8.04
N PHE A 441 16.85 10.11 -8.03
CA PHE A 441 15.75 9.40 -7.38
C PHE A 441 15.73 9.65 -5.87
N ASN A 442 16.88 9.62 -5.19
CA ASN A 442 16.98 9.91 -3.76
C ASN A 442 16.59 11.36 -3.43
N LYS A 443 16.79 12.32 -4.35
CA LYS A 443 16.27 13.69 -4.20
C LYS A 443 14.75 13.73 -4.22
N ILE A 444 14.10 12.97 -5.11
CA ILE A 444 12.64 12.83 -5.14
C ILE A 444 12.15 12.22 -3.82
N CYS A 445 12.73 11.09 -3.40
CA CYS A 445 12.37 10.39 -2.17
C CYS A 445 12.52 11.26 -0.91
N SER A 446 13.60 12.05 -0.84
CA SER A 446 13.84 13.01 0.24
C SER A 446 12.85 14.17 0.21
N SER A 447 12.58 14.73 -0.98
CA SER A 447 11.64 15.84 -1.14
C SER A 447 10.21 15.46 -0.75
N TRP A 448 9.80 14.22 -1.06
CA TRP A 448 8.45 13.71 -0.77
C TRP A 448 8.34 13.06 0.60
N LYS A 449 9.45 12.98 1.36
CA LYS A 449 9.52 12.33 2.68
C LYS A 449 8.97 10.89 2.66
N THR A 450 9.37 10.14 1.63
CA THR A 450 8.92 8.75 1.38
C THR A 450 9.33 7.78 2.49
N ASP A 451 10.28 8.17 3.34
CA ASP A 451 10.69 7.45 4.54
C ASP A 451 9.55 7.25 5.55
N ASN A 452 8.54 8.14 5.52
CA ASN A 452 7.32 8.06 6.32
C ASN A 452 6.20 7.22 5.67
N TRP A 453 6.38 6.75 4.43
CA TRP A 453 5.38 5.96 3.73
C TRP A 453 5.49 4.49 4.14
N LEU A 454 4.68 4.08 5.11
CA LEU A 454 4.66 2.69 5.60
C LEU A 454 4.44 1.68 4.48
N TRP A 455 3.53 1.96 3.54
CA TRP A 455 3.26 1.06 2.41
C TRP A 455 4.51 0.86 1.53
N PHE A 456 5.26 1.92 1.25
CA PHE A 456 6.46 1.84 0.42
C PHE A 456 7.57 1.10 1.16
N ARG A 457 7.68 1.31 2.47
CA ARG A 457 8.60 0.59 3.36
C ARG A 457 8.31 -0.92 3.37
N ILE A 458 7.04 -1.33 3.43
CA ILE A 458 6.65 -2.76 3.35
C ILE A 458 7.10 -3.39 2.03
N PHE A 459 6.82 -2.74 0.89
CA PHE A 459 7.31 -3.21 -0.41
C PHE A 459 8.83 -3.33 -0.41
N PHE A 460 9.53 -2.32 0.08
CA PHE A 460 10.99 -2.28 0.11
C PHE A 460 11.56 -3.41 0.97
N THR A 461 10.97 -3.68 2.14
CA THR A 461 11.37 -4.81 2.99
C THR A 461 11.18 -6.15 2.27
N ASP A 462 10.01 -6.38 1.66
CA ASP A 462 9.73 -7.62 0.92
C ASP A 462 10.69 -7.78 -0.28
N MET A 463 11.04 -6.70 -0.96
CA MET A 463 12.05 -6.69 -2.04
C MET A 463 13.45 -7.06 -1.54
N ILE A 464 13.88 -6.54 -0.38
CA ILE A 464 15.17 -6.88 0.22
C ILE A 464 15.21 -8.36 0.64
N ILE A 465 14.11 -8.90 1.19
CA ILE A 465 13.97 -10.33 1.49
C ILE A 465 14.07 -11.16 0.21
N TYR A 466 13.40 -10.74 -0.85
CA TYR A 466 13.49 -11.35 -2.18
C TYR A 466 14.91 -11.35 -2.75
N GLN A 467 15.68 -10.28 -2.51
CA GLN A 467 17.09 -10.22 -2.92
C GLN A 467 18.02 -11.06 -2.04
N GLY A 468 17.55 -11.59 -0.90
CA GLY A 468 18.36 -12.35 0.06
C GLY A 468 19.21 -11.50 1.00
N HIS A 469 18.98 -10.18 1.04
CA HIS A 469 19.73 -9.24 1.87
C HIS A 469 19.17 -9.18 3.32
N TYR A 470 19.15 -10.31 4.03
CA TYR A 470 18.41 -10.46 5.30
C TYR A 470 18.82 -9.50 6.42
N ARG A 471 20.11 -9.15 6.54
CA ARG A 471 20.56 -8.18 7.55
C ARG A 471 19.91 -6.80 7.34
N LYS A 472 19.84 -6.34 6.08
CA LYS A 472 19.16 -5.08 5.72
C LYS A 472 17.65 -5.19 5.96
N ALA A 473 17.06 -6.36 5.69
CA ALA A 473 15.63 -6.61 5.95
C ALA A 473 15.32 -6.52 7.45
N LEU A 474 16.16 -7.10 8.31
CA LEU A 474 16.01 -7.01 9.77
C LEU A 474 16.05 -5.56 10.26
N SER A 475 17.00 -4.73 9.77
CA SER A 475 17.03 -3.30 10.12
C SER A 475 15.76 -2.56 9.67
N SER A 476 15.24 -2.89 8.49
CA SER A 476 14.00 -2.32 7.95
C SER A 476 12.76 -2.73 8.77
N LEU A 477 12.66 -4.02 9.12
CA LEU A 477 11.60 -4.58 9.97
C LEU A 477 11.58 -3.97 11.37
N LEU A 478 12.75 -3.75 11.96
CA LEU A 478 12.88 -3.07 13.27
C LEU A 478 12.35 -1.63 13.20
N GLN A 479 12.69 -0.87 12.16
CA GLN A 479 12.17 0.49 11.97
C GLN A 479 10.65 0.51 11.76
N MET A 480 10.06 -0.49 11.10
CA MET A 480 8.60 -0.58 10.93
C MET A 480 7.85 -0.74 12.25
N SER A 481 8.44 -1.42 13.24
CA SER A 481 7.81 -1.58 14.56
C SER A 481 7.60 -0.25 15.30
N GLY A 482 8.40 0.78 14.98
CA GLY A 482 8.22 2.14 15.50
C GLY A 482 6.99 2.88 14.95
N PHE A 483 6.55 2.55 13.74
CA PHE A 483 5.36 3.17 13.11
C PHE A 483 4.04 2.56 13.58
N GLN A 484 4.07 1.36 14.18
CA GLN A 484 2.89 0.57 14.54
C GLN A 484 2.56 0.61 16.04
N GLN A 485 2.95 1.67 16.78
CA GLN A 485 2.59 1.76 18.20
C GLN A 485 1.06 1.67 18.38
N PRO A 486 0.57 0.78 19.26
CA PRO A 486 -0.87 0.69 19.51
C PRO A 486 -1.35 1.99 20.14
N GLN A 487 -2.25 2.70 19.45
CA GLN A 487 -2.99 3.78 20.10
C GLN A 487 -3.81 3.18 21.26
N PRO A 488 -3.75 3.77 22.47
CA PRO A 488 -4.50 3.27 23.60
C PRO A 488 -6.00 3.45 23.33
N GLY A 489 -6.72 2.33 23.12
CA GLY A 489 -8.20 2.31 23.05
C GLY A 489 -8.85 1.65 21.83
N GLN A 490 -8.10 1.14 20.83
CA GLN A 490 -8.67 0.58 19.59
C GLN A 490 -8.35 -0.90 19.29
N SER A 491 -7.90 -1.70 20.25
CA SER A 491 -7.73 -3.14 20.02
C SER A 491 -8.97 -3.94 20.40
N SER A 492 -9.72 -4.41 19.39
CA SER A 492 -10.51 -5.64 19.58
C SER A 492 -9.54 -6.79 19.90
N PRO A 493 -9.85 -7.68 20.86
CA PRO A 493 -8.99 -8.80 21.20
C PRO A 493 -8.88 -9.74 19.98
N GLY A 494 -7.72 -9.76 19.32
CA GLY A 494 -7.41 -10.68 18.23
C GLY A 494 -6.69 -10.07 17.02
N GLN A 495 -7.14 -8.93 16.48
CA GLN A 495 -6.64 -8.42 15.18
C GLN A 495 -5.46 -7.45 15.28
N GLY A 496 -5.39 -6.60 16.31
CA GLY A 496 -4.22 -5.73 16.54
C GLY A 496 -2.91 -6.50 16.80
N ASN A 497 -3.03 -7.80 17.08
CA ASN A 497 -1.91 -8.71 17.33
C ASN A 497 -1.28 -9.27 16.04
N LEU A 498 -2.06 -9.41 14.94
CA LEU A 498 -1.61 -10.07 13.71
C LEU A 498 -0.66 -9.24 12.84
N GLU A 499 -0.78 -7.90 12.83
CA GLU A 499 0.18 -7.05 12.13
C GLU A 499 1.55 -7.03 12.83
N HIS A 500 1.55 -6.99 14.16
CA HIS A 500 2.76 -7.15 14.95
C HIS A 500 3.39 -8.54 14.71
N HIS A 501 2.56 -9.58 14.64
CA HIS A 501 3.02 -10.92 14.27
C HIS A 501 3.64 -10.95 12.86
N ARG A 502 3.11 -10.22 11.86
CA ARG A 502 3.70 -10.19 10.50
C ARG A 502 5.19 -9.82 10.53
N THR A 503 5.52 -8.72 11.23
CA THR A 503 6.91 -8.27 11.36
C THR A 503 7.79 -9.30 12.08
N LEU A 504 7.30 -9.89 13.17
CA LEU A 504 8.02 -10.93 13.92
C LEU A 504 8.27 -12.20 13.11
N ILE A 505 7.29 -12.65 12.32
CA ILE A 505 7.42 -13.85 11.47
C ILE A 505 8.44 -13.61 10.35
N GLN A 506 8.43 -12.42 9.73
CA GLN A 506 9.46 -12.07 8.74
C GLN A 506 10.86 -11.97 9.37
N GLN A 507 10.97 -11.43 10.59
CA GLN A 507 12.23 -11.46 11.35
C GLN A 507 12.71 -12.88 11.61
N ALA A 508 11.82 -13.77 12.06
CA ALA A 508 12.15 -15.18 12.26
C ALA A 508 12.67 -15.85 10.98
N SER A 509 11.98 -15.61 9.86
CA SER A 509 12.37 -16.11 8.54
C SER A 509 13.75 -15.58 8.12
N CYS A 510 14.05 -14.30 8.39
CA CYS A 510 15.35 -13.71 8.11
C CYS A 510 16.46 -14.29 8.99
N HIS A 511 16.23 -14.43 10.31
CA HIS A 511 17.18 -15.05 11.23
C HIS A 511 17.47 -16.50 10.85
N TYR A 512 16.45 -17.26 10.47
CA TYR A 512 16.63 -18.64 9.98
C TYR A 512 17.54 -18.68 8.74
N ALA A 513 17.29 -17.80 7.76
CA ALA A 513 18.11 -17.73 6.55
C ALA A 513 19.57 -17.30 6.81
N LEU A 514 19.82 -16.57 7.91
CA LEU A 514 21.16 -16.21 8.39
C LEU A 514 21.83 -17.31 9.23
N GLY A 515 21.12 -18.41 9.55
CA GLY A 515 21.59 -19.48 10.44
C GLY A 515 21.50 -19.13 11.94
N GLU A 516 20.84 -18.04 12.30
CA GLU A 516 20.64 -17.56 13.67
C GLU A 516 19.41 -18.25 14.29
N TYR A 517 19.47 -19.58 14.39
CA TYR A 517 18.33 -20.43 14.72
C TYR A 517 17.68 -20.12 16.08
N ARG A 518 18.50 -19.77 17.08
CA ARG A 518 18.00 -19.38 18.40
C ARG A 518 17.14 -18.12 18.34
N MET A 519 17.59 -17.08 17.62
CA MET A 519 16.83 -15.84 17.44
C MET A 519 15.56 -16.10 16.62
N ALA A 520 15.65 -16.93 15.57
CA ALA A 520 14.49 -17.32 14.77
C ALA A 520 13.40 -17.97 15.64
N CYS A 521 13.77 -18.97 16.45
CA CYS A 521 12.83 -19.65 17.34
C CYS A 521 12.28 -18.74 18.44
N GLU A 522 13.08 -17.83 19.01
CA GLU A 522 12.59 -16.85 19.98
C GLU A 522 11.43 -16.01 19.41
N LYS A 523 11.60 -15.46 18.20
CA LYS A 523 10.55 -14.70 17.51
C LYS A 523 9.32 -15.56 17.17
N LEU A 524 9.51 -16.82 16.76
CA LEU A 524 8.40 -17.73 16.49
C LEU A 524 7.60 -18.06 17.74
N LEU A 525 8.27 -18.31 18.87
CA LEU A 525 7.61 -18.65 20.13
C LEU A 525 6.82 -17.47 20.69
N ASP A 526 7.28 -16.23 20.48
CA ASP A 526 6.50 -15.03 20.79
C ASP A 526 5.20 -14.97 19.96
N VAL A 527 5.29 -15.25 18.66
CA VAL A 527 4.13 -15.29 17.77
C VAL A 527 3.16 -16.40 18.17
N VAL A 528 3.66 -17.63 18.36
CA VAL A 528 2.84 -18.80 18.68
C VAL A 528 2.07 -18.58 19.99
N GLY A 529 2.69 -17.96 21.01
CA GLY A 529 2.01 -17.64 22.27
C GLY A 529 0.80 -16.71 22.12
N GLY A 530 0.73 -15.94 21.03
CA GLY A 530 -0.40 -15.06 20.69
C GLY A 530 -1.43 -15.68 19.73
N LEU A 531 -1.21 -16.90 19.23
CA LEU A 531 -2.13 -17.58 18.31
C LEU A 531 -3.13 -18.47 19.06
N VAL A 532 -4.33 -18.62 18.50
CA VAL A 532 -5.32 -19.59 19.00
C VAL A 532 -5.34 -20.79 18.06
N PRO A 533 -5.06 -22.01 18.54
CA PRO A 533 -5.18 -23.22 17.74
C PRO A 533 -6.63 -23.40 17.27
N GLN A 534 -6.83 -23.55 15.96
CA GLN A 534 -8.15 -23.84 15.40
C GLN A 534 -8.36 -25.37 15.31
N ASN A 535 -9.58 -25.81 15.59
CA ASN A 535 -9.98 -27.20 15.30
C ASN A 535 -10.04 -27.39 13.79
N GLN A 536 -9.24 -28.32 13.25
CA GLN A 536 -9.49 -28.81 11.91
C GLN A 536 -10.72 -29.72 11.99
N ASP A 537 -11.80 -29.37 11.28
CA ASP A 537 -12.71 -30.42 10.81
C ASP A 537 -11.91 -31.30 9.84
N PRO A 538 -12.06 -32.64 9.90
CA PRO A 538 -11.38 -33.54 8.99
C PRO A 538 -12.00 -33.38 7.59
N VAL A 539 -11.54 -32.37 6.85
CA VAL A 539 -11.85 -32.27 5.42
C VAL A 539 -11.06 -33.37 4.73
N LYS A 540 -11.78 -34.39 4.25
CA LYS A 540 -11.32 -35.26 3.18
C LYS A 540 -10.99 -34.41 1.94
N ASN A 541 -9.74 -34.04 1.76
CA ASN A 541 -9.19 -33.73 0.44
C ASN A 541 -8.53 -35.03 -0.04
N THR A 542 -9.24 -35.95 -0.69
CA THR A 542 -9.55 -35.94 -2.14
C THR A 542 -8.36 -35.44 -2.96
N ASP A 543 -7.50 -36.38 -3.37
CA ASP A 543 -6.70 -36.39 -4.61
C ASP A 543 -6.19 -35.05 -5.19
N GLU A 544 -5.27 -34.38 -4.49
CA GLU A 544 -4.36 -33.40 -5.13
C GLU A 544 -2.88 -33.84 -5.10
N SER A 545 -2.64 -35.16 -5.05
CA SER A 545 -1.31 -35.75 -5.30
C SER A 545 -1.34 -36.53 -6.61
N GLY A 546 -1.29 -35.85 -7.76
CA GLY A 546 -1.41 -36.59 -9.02
C GLY A 546 -0.97 -35.93 -10.32
N LYS A 547 -0.42 -34.70 -10.33
CA LYS A 547 0.11 -34.12 -11.57
C LYS A 547 1.50 -33.52 -11.38
N ALA A 548 2.48 -34.29 -11.85
CA ALA A 548 3.86 -33.92 -12.21
C ALA A 548 4.39 -32.64 -11.55
N ARG A 549 4.84 -32.76 -10.29
CA ARG A 549 5.78 -31.78 -9.73
C ARG A 549 7.08 -31.89 -10.52
N ASN A 550 7.41 -30.84 -11.27
CA ASN A 550 8.77 -30.60 -11.71
C ASN A 550 9.71 -30.74 -10.50
N LYS A 551 10.88 -31.39 -10.70
CA LYS A 551 11.88 -31.66 -9.65
C LYS A 551 11.99 -30.49 -8.66
N PRO A 552 12.02 -30.74 -7.33
CA PRO A 552 12.25 -29.68 -6.34
C PRO A 552 13.56 -28.98 -6.68
N ARG A 553 13.48 -27.68 -6.95
CA ARG A 553 14.66 -26.84 -7.20
C ARG A 553 15.32 -26.61 -5.83
N LYS A 554 16.65 -26.75 -5.76
CA LYS A 554 17.41 -26.54 -4.51
C LYS A 554 17.08 -25.16 -3.93
N GLY A 555 16.80 -25.15 -2.63
CA GLY A 555 16.13 -24.11 -1.87
C GLY A 555 16.70 -22.71 -2.08
N ASN A 556 15.76 -21.78 -2.24
CA ASN A 556 15.87 -20.31 -2.16
C ASN A 556 14.59 -19.65 -2.73
N ASP A 557 13.51 -20.38 -2.96
CA ASP A 557 12.24 -19.78 -3.38
C ASP A 557 11.51 -19.22 -2.15
N LEU A 558 10.66 -18.23 -2.39
CA LEU A 558 9.83 -17.59 -1.37
C LEU A 558 8.37 -18.01 -1.57
N ARG A 559 7.56 -17.83 -0.52
CA ARG A 559 6.13 -18.06 -0.56
C ARG A 559 5.37 -16.86 -0.01
N LEU A 560 4.30 -16.48 -0.69
CA LEU A 560 3.31 -15.55 -0.17
C LEU A 560 2.21 -16.35 0.53
N LEU A 561 2.06 -16.16 1.83
CA LEU A 561 1.10 -16.87 2.67
C LEU A 561 0.03 -15.92 3.23
N PRO A 562 -1.22 -16.37 3.43
CA PRO A 562 -2.21 -15.56 4.11
C PRO A 562 -1.85 -15.43 5.60
N CYS A 563 -1.86 -14.21 6.13
CA CYS A 563 -1.56 -13.91 7.52
C CYS A 563 -2.79 -14.25 8.40
N THR A 564 -3.02 -15.54 8.61
CA THR A 564 -4.11 -16.09 9.43
C THR A 564 -3.55 -17.13 10.38
N SER A 565 -4.15 -17.33 11.56
CA SER A 565 -3.69 -18.37 12.50
C SER A 565 -3.63 -19.76 11.86
N LYS A 566 -4.56 -20.07 10.95
CA LYS A 566 -4.61 -21.33 10.20
C LYS A 566 -3.37 -21.58 9.33
N ALA A 567 -2.82 -20.54 8.71
CA ALA A 567 -1.66 -20.66 7.82
C ALA A 567 -0.32 -20.40 8.53
N ILE A 568 -0.32 -19.50 9.52
CA ILE A 568 0.90 -19.10 10.24
C ILE A 568 1.34 -20.16 11.24
N LEU A 569 0.44 -20.79 12.00
CA LEU A 569 0.84 -21.79 12.98
C LEU A 569 1.57 -22.99 12.33
N PRO A 570 1.08 -23.59 11.22
CA PRO A 570 1.84 -24.59 10.46
C PRO A 570 3.23 -24.11 10.05
N PHE A 571 3.32 -22.90 9.49
CA PHE A 571 4.59 -22.31 9.07
C PHE A 571 5.58 -22.18 10.24
N CYS A 572 5.12 -21.70 11.40
CA CYS A 572 5.96 -21.58 12.60
C CYS A 572 6.49 -22.96 13.03
N LEU A 573 5.66 -24.00 13.04
CA LEU A 573 6.05 -25.37 13.39
C LEU A 573 7.09 -25.92 12.40
N GLN A 574 6.88 -25.73 11.10
CA GLN A 574 7.83 -26.14 10.06
C GLN A 574 9.17 -25.40 10.17
N LEU A 575 9.15 -24.09 10.45
CA LEU A 575 10.37 -23.30 10.57
C LEU A 575 11.16 -23.67 11.84
N MET A 576 10.48 -23.90 12.97
CA MET A 576 11.13 -24.43 14.18
C MET A 576 11.73 -25.81 13.92
N PHE A 577 11.02 -26.69 13.23
CA PHE A 577 11.57 -27.98 12.82
C PHE A 577 12.84 -27.80 11.98
N ALA A 578 12.82 -26.89 11.01
CA ALA A 578 13.98 -26.57 10.19
C ALA A 578 15.18 -26.09 11.02
N CYS A 579 14.96 -25.24 12.04
CA CYS A 579 15.99 -24.78 12.97
C CYS A 579 16.68 -25.95 13.72
N PHE A 580 15.92 -26.97 14.14
CA PHE A 580 16.47 -28.12 14.86
C PHE A 580 17.04 -29.21 13.94
N LYS A 581 16.52 -29.32 12.71
CA LYS A 581 16.78 -30.44 11.81
C LYS A 581 18.28 -30.72 11.62
N LEU A 582 19.06 -29.69 11.27
CA LEU A 582 20.50 -29.89 11.01
C LEU A 582 21.20 -30.46 12.25
N ARG A 583 21.06 -29.78 13.39
CA ARG A 583 21.68 -30.15 14.66
C ARG A 583 21.29 -31.55 15.14
N ALA A 584 19.98 -31.86 15.12
CA ALA A 584 19.46 -33.15 15.56
C ALA A 584 20.07 -34.32 14.78
N PHE A 585 20.40 -34.14 13.50
CA PHE A 585 20.97 -35.21 12.67
C PHE A 585 22.51 -35.18 12.57
N THR A 586 23.18 -34.03 12.75
CA THR A 586 24.65 -33.93 12.63
C THR A 586 25.41 -34.18 13.94
N ASP A 587 24.90 -33.75 15.09
CA ASP A 587 25.63 -33.88 16.36
C ASP A 587 25.64 -35.33 16.87
N SER A 588 26.77 -35.75 17.45
CA SER A 588 27.02 -37.16 17.77
C SER A 588 26.08 -37.70 18.86
N ARG A 589 25.65 -36.87 19.82
CA ARG A 589 24.67 -37.23 20.86
C ARG A 589 23.96 -36.02 21.45
N ASP A 590 22.88 -35.59 20.80
CA ASP A 590 21.97 -34.54 21.29
C ASP A 590 20.52 -35.06 21.31
N ASP A 591 20.19 -35.81 22.36
CA ASP A 591 18.88 -36.45 22.54
C ASP A 591 17.76 -35.41 22.74
N LEU A 592 18.08 -34.25 23.31
CA LEU A 592 17.10 -33.18 23.54
C LEU A 592 16.63 -32.58 22.21
N SER A 593 17.57 -32.18 21.35
CA SER A 593 17.24 -31.68 20.00
C SER A 593 16.53 -32.74 19.16
N LEU A 594 16.96 -34.00 19.25
CA LEU A 594 16.33 -35.11 18.54
C LEU A 594 14.90 -35.37 19.03
N GLY A 595 14.66 -35.28 20.34
CA GLY A 595 13.32 -35.37 20.91
C GLY A 595 12.41 -34.22 20.51
N HIS A 596 12.91 -32.98 20.46
CA HIS A 596 12.16 -31.84 19.91
C HIS A 596 11.78 -32.06 18.44
N VAL A 597 12.69 -32.62 17.63
CA VAL A 597 12.40 -33.01 16.25
C VAL A 597 11.29 -34.07 16.18
N VAL A 598 11.33 -35.11 17.03
CA VAL A 598 10.26 -36.12 17.08
C VAL A 598 8.90 -35.50 17.40
N VAL A 599 8.84 -34.57 18.37
CA VAL A 599 7.59 -33.87 18.69
C VAL A 599 7.07 -33.07 17.48
N LEU A 600 7.93 -32.31 16.81
CA LEU A 600 7.56 -31.45 15.67
C LEU A 600 7.18 -32.24 14.40
N LEU A 601 7.79 -33.42 14.17
CA LEU A 601 7.52 -34.27 13.01
C LEU A 601 6.07 -34.79 12.96
N GLN A 602 5.33 -34.74 14.08
CA GLN A 602 3.91 -35.12 14.11
C GLN A 602 3.04 -34.23 13.22
N HIS A 603 3.42 -32.95 13.02
CA HIS A 603 2.59 -31.91 12.41
C HIS A 603 2.06 -32.25 11.00
N ASP A 604 2.95 -32.66 10.09
CA ASP A 604 2.62 -32.99 8.69
C ASP A 604 2.71 -34.49 8.43
N TRP A 605 2.39 -35.33 9.42
CA TRP A 605 2.41 -36.78 9.24
C TRP A 605 1.45 -37.23 8.10
N PRO A 606 1.87 -38.13 7.18
CA PRO A 606 3.12 -38.91 7.14
C PRO A 606 4.26 -38.28 6.30
N GLN A 607 4.18 -37.01 5.88
CA GLN A 607 5.24 -36.40 5.04
C GLN A 607 6.63 -36.43 5.70
N GLY A 608 6.68 -36.37 7.03
CA GLY A 608 7.91 -36.44 7.83
C GLY A 608 8.38 -37.86 8.18
N GLU A 609 7.69 -38.91 7.74
CA GLU A 609 7.96 -40.32 8.12
C GLU A 609 9.41 -40.74 7.81
N SER A 610 9.93 -40.40 6.63
CA SER A 610 11.30 -40.76 6.24
C SER A 610 12.36 -40.14 7.17
N LEU A 611 12.16 -38.91 7.64
CA LEU A 611 13.03 -38.26 8.61
C LEU A 611 12.84 -38.81 10.02
N PHE A 612 11.62 -39.21 10.37
CA PHE A 612 11.35 -39.89 11.63
C PHE A 612 12.09 -41.24 11.70
N LEU A 613 12.01 -42.07 10.65
CA LEU A 613 12.73 -43.34 10.60
C LEU A 613 14.25 -43.15 10.71
N LYS A 614 14.81 -42.07 10.14
CA LYS A 614 16.22 -41.71 10.36
C LYS A 614 16.52 -41.33 11.81
N ALA A 615 15.59 -40.69 12.51
CA ALA A 615 15.74 -40.40 13.94
C ALA A 615 15.74 -41.72 14.74
N ILE A 616 14.86 -42.66 14.40
CA ILE A 616 14.83 -44.01 14.97
C ILE A 616 16.14 -44.76 14.73
N ASP A 617 16.66 -44.78 13.48
CA ASP A 617 17.96 -45.38 13.15
C ASP A 617 19.10 -44.79 13.98
N LYS A 618 19.10 -43.46 14.16
CA LYS A 618 20.09 -42.76 14.99
C LYS A 618 19.99 -43.17 16.46
N ILE A 619 18.78 -43.26 17.02
CA ILE A 619 18.53 -43.72 18.38
C ILE A 619 19.00 -45.17 18.57
N CYS A 620 18.71 -46.05 17.61
CA CYS A 620 19.22 -47.43 17.58
C CYS A 620 20.74 -47.47 17.62
N GLN A 621 21.42 -46.66 16.80
CA GLN A 621 22.88 -46.58 16.76
C GLN A 621 23.49 -46.07 18.07
N GLN A 622 22.79 -45.16 18.77
CA GLN A 622 23.21 -44.64 20.08
C GLN A 622 22.97 -45.64 21.22
N GLY A 623 22.05 -46.59 21.05
CA GLY A 623 21.71 -47.63 22.04
C GLY A 623 21.00 -47.11 23.30
N SER A 624 20.82 -45.80 23.41
CA SER A 624 20.06 -45.14 24.49
C SER A 624 19.48 -43.83 23.98
N PHE A 625 18.35 -43.41 24.55
CA PHE A 625 17.72 -42.14 24.25
C PHE A 625 16.99 -41.58 25.47
N GLN A 626 17.28 -40.32 25.81
CA GLN A 626 16.68 -39.62 26.94
C GLN A 626 15.86 -38.41 26.48
N TYR A 627 14.56 -38.42 26.79
CA TYR A 627 13.68 -37.28 26.49
C TYR A 627 12.46 -37.26 27.41
N GLU A 628 12.51 -36.45 28.48
CA GLU A 628 11.48 -36.42 29.53
C GLU A 628 10.13 -35.87 29.05
N ASN A 629 10.12 -35.14 27.93
CA ASN A 629 8.94 -34.52 27.36
C ASN A 629 8.15 -35.45 26.41
N PHE A 630 8.60 -36.70 26.23
CA PHE A 630 7.99 -37.65 25.28
C PHE A 630 6.50 -37.87 25.56
N PHE A 631 6.17 -38.34 26.77
CA PHE A 631 4.78 -38.62 27.16
C PHE A 631 3.94 -37.35 27.34
N ASN A 632 4.53 -36.16 27.32
CA ASN A 632 3.75 -34.92 27.36
C ASN A 632 3.15 -34.59 25.98
N TYR A 633 3.91 -34.82 24.90
CA TYR A 633 3.61 -34.24 23.60
C TYR A 633 3.59 -35.21 22.40
N VAL A 634 4.07 -36.45 22.51
CA VAL A 634 4.04 -37.43 21.41
C VAL A 634 2.75 -38.26 21.47
N THR A 635 1.83 -38.05 20.54
CA THR A 635 0.48 -38.66 20.51
C THR A 635 0.18 -39.44 19.22
N ASN A 636 1.03 -39.33 18.20
CA ASN A 636 0.91 -40.09 16.95
C ASN A 636 1.15 -41.59 17.18
N ILE A 637 0.18 -42.42 16.76
CA ILE A 637 0.19 -43.88 17.02
C ILE A 637 1.40 -44.56 16.38
N ASP A 638 1.69 -44.29 15.11
CA ASP A 638 2.79 -44.92 14.38
C ASP A 638 4.13 -44.65 15.09
N MET A 639 4.33 -43.41 15.57
CA MET A 639 5.52 -43.06 16.34
C MET A 639 5.58 -43.80 17.69
N LEU A 640 4.46 -43.93 18.40
CA LEU A 640 4.41 -44.64 19.69
C LEU A 640 4.73 -46.13 19.52
N GLU A 641 4.25 -46.75 18.44
CA GLU A 641 4.53 -48.13 18.10
C GLU A 641 6.03 -48.36 17.85
N GLU A 642 6.68 -47.49 17.07
CA GLU A 642 8.12 -47.57 16.81
C GLU A 642 8.94 -47.44 18.11
N PHE A 643 8.59 -46.48 18.99
CA PHE A 643 9.26 -46.34 20.29
C PHE A 643 9.01 -47.54 21.23
N ALA A 644 7.85 -48.20 21.14
CA ALA A 644 7.60 -49.43 21.87
C ALA A 644 8.46 -50.59 21.33
N TYR A 645 8.61 -50.67 20.01
CA TYR A 645 9.42 -51.69 19.33
C TYR A 645 10.91 -51.58 19.69
N LEU A 646 11.47 -50.37 19.77
CA LEU A 646 12.88 -50.12 20.15
C LEU A 646 13.35 -50.80 21.44
N ARG A 647 12.44 -50.99 22.40
CA ARG A 647 12.76 -51.62 23.69
C ARG A 647 12.80 -53.15 23.63
N THR A 648 12.25 -53.74 22.56
CA THR A 648 12.21 -55.20 22.37
C THR A 648 13.59 -55.77 22.01
N THR A 649 13.70 -57.09 22.01
CA THR A 649 14.89 -57.79 21.51
C THR A 649 15.15 -57.54 20.04
N GLU A 650 14.08 -57.42 19.24
CA GLU A 650 14.14 -57.30 17.79
C GLU A 650 14.41 -55.85 17.37
N GLY A 651 13.92 -54.87 18.14
CA GLY A 651 14.17 -53.44 17.95
C GLY A 651 15.48 -52.91 18.54
N GLY A 652 16.42 -53.77 18.93
CA GLY A 652 17.77 -53.37 19.34
C GLY A 652 18.02 -53.16 20.84
N ARG A 653 17.02 -53.42 21.70
CA ARG A 653 17.10 -53.24 23.18
C ARG A 653 17.61 -51.87 23.61
N VAL A 654 17.14 -50.81 22.95
CA VAL A 654 17.54 -49.43 23.26
C VAL A 654 17.11 -49.07 24.69
N GLN A 655 17.99 -48.42 25.45
CA GLN A 655 17.67 -47.87 26.77
C GLN A 655 16.91 -46.54 26.62
N LEU A 656 15.60 -46.57 26.86
CA LEU A 656 14.72 -45.40 26.76
C LEU A 656 14.45 -44.78 28.14
N GLU A 657 14.83 -43.52 28.31
CA GLU A 657 14.57 -42.70 29.51
C GLU A 657 13.56 -41.59 29.16
N LEU A 658 12.28 -41.95 29.10
CA LEU A 658 11.19 -41.09 28.64
C LEU A 658 10.32 -40.51 29.78
N LEU A 659 10.52 -40.99 31.02
CA LEU A 659 9.80 -40.55 32.19
C LEU A 659 10.73 -39.72 33.09
N PRO A 660 10.27 -38.57 33.62
CA PRO A 660 11.08 -37.75 34.51
C PRO A 660 11.51 -38.56 35.75
N ASN A 661 12.78 -38.38 36.16
CA ASN A 661 13.42 -39.00 37.33
C ASN A 661 13.73 -40.52 37.26
N GLN A 662 13.61 -41.21 36.12
CA GLN A 662 14.03 -42.62 36.02
C GLN A 662 15.53 -42.85 36.27
N GLY A 663 16.39 -41.91 35.84
CA GLY A 663 17.84 -42.01 36.00
C GLY A 663 18.34 -42.00 37.46
N MET A 664 17.59 -41.39 38.40
CA MET A 664 17.95 -41.38 39.82
C MET A 664 17.64 -42.71 40.53
N LEU A 665 16.56 -43.39 40.13
CA LEU A 665 16.18 -44.69 40.70
C LEU A 665 17.12 -45.82 40.28
N ILE A 666 17.70 -45.74 39.07
CA ILE A 666 18.56 -46.80 38.52
C ILE A 666 19.99 -46.69 39.07
N LYS A 667 20.50 -45.47 39.35
CA LYS A 667 21.88 -45.26 39.82
C LYS A 667 22.11 -45.58 41.32
N HIS A 668 21.07 -45.56 42.15
CA HIS A 668 21.23 -45.73 43.61
C HIS A 668 20.91 -47.12 44.17
N HIS A 669 20.38 -48.06 43.37
CA HIS A 669 19.97 -49.37 43.88
C HIS A 669 20.75 -50.53 43.27
N THR A 670 21.53 -51.19 44.13
CA THR A 670 22.11 -52.51 43.90
C THR A 670 21.02 -53.49 43.42
N VAL A 671 21.34 -54.22 42.36
CA VAL A 671 20.47 -55.14 41.62
C VAL A 671 19.74 -56.12 42.56
N THR A 672 18.43 -55.94 42.73
CA THR A 672 17.52 -56.96 43.28
C THR A 672 16.45 -57.32 42.24
N ARG A 673 16.18 -58.62 42.11
CA ARG A 673 15.43 -59.31 41.02
C ARG A 673 13.97 -58.86 40.78
N GLY A 674 13.45 -57.87 41.51
CA GLY A 674 12.05 -57.40 41.44
C GLY A 674 11.83 -56.02 40.81
N ILE A 675 12.85 -55.15 40.81
CA ILE A 675 12.70 -53.72 40.42
C ILE A 675 12.56 -53.57 38.89
N THR A 676 13.24 -54.42 38.12
CA THR A 676 13.19 -54.40 36.65
C THR A 676 11.84 -54.80 36.06
N LYS A 677 11.00 -55.53 36.81
CA LYS A 677 9.61 -55.80 36.39
C LYS A 677 8.73 -54.56 36.54
N GLY A 678 8.89 -53.78 37.62
CA GLY A 678 8.14 -52.53 37.84
C GLY A 678 8.40 -51.50 36.73
N VAL A 679 9.66 -51.29 36.36
CA VAL A 679 10.05 -50.34 35.30
C VAL A 679 9.55 -50.75 33.89
N LYS A 680 9.30 -52.05 33.65
CA LYS A 680 8.68 -52.51 32.40
C LYS A 680 7.16 -52.27 32.41
N GLU A 681 6.53 -52.50 33.54
CA GLU A 681 5.09 -52.31 33.72
C GLU A 681 4.70 -50.83 33.70
N ASP A 682 5.49 -49.97 34.36
CA ASP A 682 5.26 -48.51 34.38
C ASP A 682 5.32 -47.91 32.97
N PHE A 683 6.25 -48.37 32.15
CA PHE A 683 6.35 -47.95 30.75
C PHE A 683 5.19 -48.46 29.90
N ARG A 684 4.77 -49.72 30.08
CA ARG A 684 3.61 -50.28 29.38
C ARG A 684 2.37 -49.45 29.69
N LEU A 685 2.13 -49.16 30.97
CA LEU A 685 1.02 -48.33 31.42
C LEU A 685 1.14 -46.88 30.92
N ALA A 686 2.34 -46.30 30.87
CA ALA A 686 2.56 -44.97 30.29
C ALA A 686 2.26 -44.94 28.79
N MET A 687 2.68 -45.95 28.04
CA MET A 687 2.35 -46.10 26.61
C MET A 687 0.84 -46.27 26.39
N GLU A 688 0.17 -47.12 27.16
CA GLU A 688 -1.30 -47.29 27.06
C GLU A 688 -2.06 -45.99 27.33
N ARG A 689 -1.64 -45.24 28.35
CA ARG A 689 -2.19 -43.91 28.64
C ARG A 689 -1.90 -42.91 27.53
N GLN A 690 -0.75 -43.02 26.88
CA GLN A 690 -0.42 -42.11 25.78
C GLN A 690 -1.20 -42.43 24.51
N VAL A 691 -1.41 -43.72 24.20
CA VAL A 691 -2.27 -44.17 23.09
C VAL A 691 -3.70 -43.68 23.29
N SER A 692 -4.22 -43.64 24.52
CA SER A 692 -5.57 -43.09 24.75
C SER A 692 -5.70 -41.59 24.43
N ARG A 693 -4.58 -40.88 24.24
CA ARG A 693 -4.53 -39.46 23.84
C ARG A 693 -4.39 -39.26 22.32
N CYS A 694 -4.38 -40.32 21.51
CA CYS A 694 -4.23 -40.22 20.05
C CYS A 694 -5.32 -39.40 19.35
N GLY A 695 -6.48 -39.21 20.00
CA GLY A 695 -7.58 -38.36 19.51
C GLY A 695 -7.47 -36.89 19.92
N GLU A 696 -6.45 -36.47 20.66
CA GLU A 696 -6.24 -35.05 20.99
C GLU A 696 -5.98 -34.23 19.73
N ASN A 697 -6.45 -32.98 19.72
CA ASN A 697 -6.10 -32.06 18.63
C ASN A 697 -4.58 -31.79 18.64
N LEU A 698 -3.91 -32.25 17.58
CA LEU A 698 -2.46 -32.14 17.44
C LEU A 698 -1.97 -30.68 17.50
N TYR A 699 -2.67 -29.72 16.89
CA TYR A 699 -2.28 -28.31 16.98
C TYR A 699 -2.35 -27.78 18.41
N THR A 700 -3.31 -28.26 19.21
CA THR A 700 -3.38 -27.91 20.63
C THR A 700 -2.24 -28.54 21.43
N VAL A 701 -1.83 -29.78 21.10
CA VAL A 701 -0.66 -30.44 21.70
C VAL A 701 0.63 -29.69 21.36
N LEU A 702 0.88 -29.40 20.08
CA LEU A 702 2.07 -28.72 19.60
C LEU A 702 2.14 -27.26 20.06
N HIS A 703 1.01 -26.56 20.11
CA HIS A 703 0.94 -25.22 20.70
C HIS A 703 1.31 -25.23 22.18
N ARG A 704 0.80 -26.19 22.98
CA ARG A 704 1.19 -26.36 24.39
C ARG A 704 2.68 -26.64 24.53
N PHE A 705 3.24 -27.49 23.67
CA PHE A 705 4.69 -27.75 23.63
C PHE A 705 5.47 -26.44 23.42
N CYS A 706 5.12 -25.62 22.44
CA CYS A 706 5.78 -24.35 22.18
C CYS A 706 5.69 -23.38 23.37
N VAL A 707 4.50 -23.26 23.99
CA VAL A 707 4.29 -22.30 25.08
C VAL A 707 4.94 -22.75 26.38
N ASN A 708 4.77 -24.01 26.78
CA ASN A 708 5.25 -24.51 28.06
C ASN A 708 6.76 -24.76 28.05
N GLU A 709 7.30 -25.25 26.93
CA GLU A 709 8.72 -25.60 26.82
C GLU A 709 9.56 -24.47 26.22
N LYS A 710 9.00 -23.25 26.07
CA LYS A 710 9.64 -22.09 25.40
C LYS A 710 11.11 -21.90 25.79
N ILE A 711 11.40 -21.92 27.09
CA ILE A 711 12.76 -21.68 27.61
C ILE A 711 13.72 -22.78 27.17
N ILE A 712 13.31 -24.05 27.31
CA ILE A 712 14.12 -25.22 26.97
C ILE A 712 14.37 -25.27 25.47
N ILE A 713 13.34 -25.01 24.66
CA ILE A 713 13.44 -24.94 23.19
C ILE A 713 14.50 -23.90 22.79
N ILE A 714 14.47 -22.69 23.36
CA ILE A 714 15.44 -21.63 23.03
C ILE A 714 16.87 -22.01 23.48
N GLN A 715 17.02 -22.58 24.67
CA GLN A 715 18.33 -22.97 25.22
C GLN A 715 18.97 -24.15 24.47
N SER A 716 18.16 -24.99 23.83
CA SER A 716 18.63 -26.13 23.04
C SER A 716 19.16 -25.75 21.65
N LEU A 717 19.09 -24.48 21.24
CA LEU A 717 19.63 -23.97 19.98
C LEU A 717 20.90 -23.12 20.22
N PRO A 718 21.87 -23.16 19.27
CA PRO A 718 23.12 -22.43 19.38
C PRO A 718 22.95 -20.90 19.32
#